data_AF-A0A6G0W3M5-F1
#
_entry.id   AF-A0A6G0W3M5-F1
#
_cell.length_a   1.000
_cell.length_b   1.000
_cell.length_c   1.000
_cell.angle_alpha   90.00
_cell.angle_beta   90.00
_cell.angle_gamma   90.00
#
_symmetry.space_group_name_H-M   'P 1'
#
loop_
_entity.id
_entity.type
_entity.pdbx_description
1 polymer ?
#
loop_
_entity_poly.entity_id
_entity_poly.type
_entity_poly.pdbx_seq_one_letter_code
_entity_poly.pdbx_strand_id
1 'polypeptide(L)'
;SLSPSSSYSADCSISSSTQTTQILSLHTPRKKKYRAELREMKNKYEQLELKMNALSEEVAMKNRANAIDVTSVELFNRVVEAHLPPNRCMVIKQYVEMGKRKPQGYRYSSQIKQLAQTIYFFGPRVYTFLKSLLQLPSPRTLRRVTERISIVPGLNNIIFETLELKISNLKDDAKDCVLCIDEMSIKTHLFYNISHDHIVGFNNSYDRKTYEPTKHVLCFMLRSINYDWKQPIAYFFINNSCTGIHLQNTIFAVITRIQKTSLNIRVLTSDQGSNFTSFSKTMNVSCERPFFFVNGHKIFYVFDVPHLLKSTRNNFFKYNLTFLNGTTDKKYLIDFYKLDQGLNRLAPKLSETHINPGPFQKMKVKYAVQVFSNTVAAAMQCCVQGGSLPLTAETTITFIEHMDKLFDLLNSKKKSGSKDFNRPFKNTAKQREHLLHMLEVFKNMRILDTKKVDGETVIIDVTKRMKFLNGWTITINSLLMLWDDITKTPNFVLCTYRFNQDVLENLFGTFRNQNGNNVNPTPIQFLWAFKKIFFVNYFKHSEGSNCLEDMSEILTTIGQISPPLSHSCVLFPEKSPFNFCNLKIGTTDYRELNFPAQNAITFCDICLNYAKHQQKLDQSFLFTYFKSYETANHSNYGNLNVPPDNFFNFINQLDEIFIINFPILAVEENVGRKLKNLIDNVPFEHPCNNFDLEFLKNLYIRLRIYYSINKLNKDMSLIGRKHRKLDILYHL
;
A
#
# COMPACT_ATOMS: atom_id res chain seq x y z
N SER A 1 -60.55 -16.17 36.24
CA SER A 1 -61.31 -17.15 37.05
C SER A 1 -61.82 -16.44 38.30
N LEU A 2 -63.05 -16.76 38.69
CA LEU A 2 -63.80 -16.31 39.88
C LEU A 2 -64.51 -14.95 39.79
N SER A 3 -65.79 -15.02 39.41
CA SER A 3 -66.89 -14.28 40.06
C SER A 3 -67.15 -14.85 41.47
N PRO A 4 -67.86 -14.14 42.37
CA PRO A 4 -69.33 -14.31 42.47
C PRO A 4 -70.13 -13.06 42.96
N SER A 5 -71.37 -12.85 42.47
CA SER A 5 -72.69 -12.96 43.20
C SER A 5 -72.98 -11.84 44.24
N SER A 6 -73.95 -10.93 44.11
CA SER A 6 -75.43 -11.02 44.10
C SER A 6 -76.07 -10.45 45.38
N SER A 7 -77.06 -9.56 45.19
CA SER A 7 -78.29 -9.34 45.97
C SER A 7 -78.23 -9.01 47.48
N TYR A 8 -78.82 -7.86 47.86
CA TYR A 8 -79.73 -7.78 49.01
C TYR A 8 -80.90 -6.81 48.72
N SER A 9 -82.09 -7.29 49.04
CA SER A 9 -83.42 -6.69 48.95
C SER A 9 -83.91 -6.19 50.32
N ALA A 10 -85.06 -5.51 50.29
CA ALA A 10 -86.07 -5.34 51.35
C ALA A 10 -86.09 -4.00 52.13
N ASP A 11 -87.03 -3.14 51.70
CA ASP A 11 -88.28 -2.78 52.38
C ASP A 11 -88.37 -2.18 53.80
N CYS A 12 -89.32 -1.24 53.85
CA CYS A 12 -90.31 -0.96 54.90
C CYS A 12 -90.00 0.01 56.06
N SER A 13 -90.64 1.19 55.92
CA SER A 13 -91.67 1.74 56.82
C SER A 13 -91.30 2.16 58.25
N ILE A 14 -91.63 3.41 58.61
CA ILE A 14 -92.72 3.78 59.54
C ILE A 14 -92.53 5.26 59.93
N SER A 15 -93.54 6.06 59.59
CA SER A 15 -93.72 7.43 60.02
C SER A 15 -94.01 7.50 61.53
N SER A 16 -93.13 8.12 62.30
CA SER A 16 -93.47 8.66 63.61
C SER A 16 -93.78 10.16 63.45
N SER A 17 -95.07 10.49 63.54
CA SER A 17 -95.58 11.86 63.47
C SER A 17 -95.20 12.64 64.73
N THR A 18 -94.40 13.71 64.55
CA THR A 18 -94.20 14.73 65.58
C THR A 18 -95.19 15.87 65.35
N GLN A 19 -95.88 16.28 66.42
CA GLN A 19 -96.96 17.28 66.49
C GLN A 19 -96.44 18.72 66.32
N THR A 20 -95.62 18.98 65.31
CA THR A 20 -95.27 20.35 64.91
C THR A 20 -95.15 20.38 63.39
N THR A 21 -96.04 21.12 62.75
CA THR A 21 -96.09 21.22 61.29
C THR A 21 -94.76 21.72 60.73
N GLN A 22 -94.20 20.99 59.76
CA GLN A 22 -92.86 21.25 59.18
C GLN A 22 -92.67 22.71 58.72
N ILE A 23 -93.76 23.38 58.33
CA ILE A 23 -93.82 24.78 57.88
C ILE A 23 -93.32 25.75 58.97
N LEU A 24 -93.69 25.54 60.25
CA LEU A 24 -93.27 26.41 61.36
C LEU A 24 -91.81 26.19 61.79
N SER A 25 -91.19 25.06 61.39
CA SER A 25 -89.79 24.75 61.70
C SER A 25 -88.80 25.08 60.57
N LEU A 26 -89.29 25.43 59.37
CA LEU A 26 -88.48 25.61 58.15
C LEU A 26 -87.79 26.97 58.05
N HIS A 27 -88.28 27.98 58.79
CA HIS A 27 -87.83 29.38 58.66
C HIS A 27 -87.23 30.00 59.93
N THR A 28 -86.84 29.19 60.91
CA THR A 28 -86.11 29.70 62.08
C THR A 28 -84.79 30.35 61.64
N PRO A 29 -84.40 31.52 62.21
CA PRO A 29 -83.19 32.24 61.83
C PRO A 29 -81.93 31.37 61.87
N ARG A 30 -81.87 30.47 62.87
CA ARG A 30 -80.78 29.51 63.06
C ARG A 30 -80.65 28.50 61.91
N LYS A 31 -81.77 27.95 61.40
CA LYS A 31 -81.75 27.02 60.25
C LYS A 31 -81.47 27.73 58.93
N LYS A 32 -81.89 28.99 58.74
CA LYS A 32 -81.50 29.80 57.57
C LYS A 32 -79.99 30.09 57.58
N LYS A 33 -79.42 30.44 58.74
CA LYS A 33 -77.96 30.62 58.92
C LYS A 33 -77.20 29.33 58.61
N TYR A 34 -77.58 28.20 59.19
CA TYR A 34 -76.92 26.92 58.90
C TYR A 34 -77.07 26.48 57.44
N ARG A 35 -78.18 26.76 56.76
CA ARG A 35 -78.32 26.48 55.31
C ARG A 35 -77.48 27.39 54.42
N ALA A 36 -77.22 28.63 54.86
CA ALA A 36 -76.31 29.53 54.19
C ALA A 36 -74.86 29.07 54.37
N GLU A 37 -74.47 28.70 55.60
CA GLU A 37 -73.16 28.12 55.92
C GLU A 37 -72.93 26.79 55.18
N LEU A 38 -73.95 25.92 55.10
CA LEU A 38 -73.89 24.67 54.33
C LEU A 38 -73.71 24.93 52.83
N ARG A 39 -74.38 25.94 52.27
CA ARG A 39 -74.18 26.34 50.87
C ARG A 39 -72.78 26.90 50.64
N GLU A 40 -72.29 27.72 51.55
CA GLU A 40 -70.95 28.28 51.45
C GLU A 40 -69.87 27.20 51.56
N MET A 41 -70.03 26.26 52.49
CA MET A 41 -69.14 25.10 52.63
C MET A 41 -69.21 24.17 51.43
N LYS A 42 -70.41 23.95 50.86
CA LYS A 42 -70.57 23.13 49.65
C LYS A 42 -69.91 23.77 48.43
N ASN A 43 -70.07 25.09 48.27
CA ASN A 43 -69.38 25.84 47.21
C ASN A 43 -67.86 25.82 47.41
N LYS A 44 -67.36 25.94 48.65
CA LYS A 44 -65.92 25.80 48.95
C LYS A 44 -65.41 24.40 48.65
N TYR A 45 -66.18 23.36 48.97
CA TYR A 45 -65.85 21.98 48.65
C TYR A 45 -65.76 21.76 47.14
N GLU A 46 -66.76 22.20 46.37
CA GLU A 46 -66.75 22.10 44.90
C GLU A 46 -65.58 22.87 44.28
N GLN A 47 -65.24 24.06 44.80
CA GLN A 47 -64.07 24.81 44.36
C GLN A 47 -62.74 24.12 44.69
N LEU A 48 -62.64 23.48 45.86
CA LEU A 48 -61.46 22.72 46.27
C LEU A 48 -61.32 21.45 45.43
N GLU A 49 -62.41 20.77 45.11
CA GLU A 49 -62.44 19.57 44.26
C GLU A 49 -62.02 19.91 42.83
N LEU A 50 -62.51 21.03 42.27
CA LEU A 50 -62.05 21.52 40.97
C LEU A 50 -60.56 21.89 40.97
N LYS A 51 -60.07 22.55 42.03
CA LYS A 51 -58.63 22.84 42.17
C LYS A 51 -57.79 21.58 42.33
N MET A 52 -58.27 20.59 43.09
CA MET A 52 -57.57 19.32 43.27
C MET A 52 -57.47 18.57 41.95
N ASN A 53 -58.55 18.53 41.17
CA ASN A 53 -58.56 17.90 39.85
C ASN A 53 -57.63 18.64 38.87
N ALA A 54 -57.65 19.97 38.84
CA ALA A 54 -56.74 20.77 38.02
C ALA A 54 -55.26 20.56 38.39
N LEU A 55 -54.93 20.56 39.69
CA LEU A 55 -53.58 20.29 40.18
C LEU A 55 -53.16 18.84 39.89
N SER A 56 -54.06 17.87 40.01
CA SER A 56 -53.80 16.48 39.69
C SER A 56 -53.52 16.29 38.19
N GLU A 57 -54.25 16.99 37.31
CA GLU A 57 -53.98 17.01 35.87
C GLU A 57 -52.65 17.69 35.56
N GLU A 58 -52.32 18.79 36.23
CA GLU A 58 -51.05 19.50 36.06
C GLU A 58 -49.85 18.63 36.50
N VAL A 59 -49.99 17.91 37.62
CA VAL A 59 -49.00 16.93 38.10
C VAL A 59 -48.90 15.75 37.13
N ALA A 60 -50.01 15.25 36.60
CA ALA A 60 -49.98 14.18 35.59
C ALA A 60 -49.31 14.63 34.28
N MET A 61 -49.52 15.87 33.85
CA MET A 61 -48.87 16.48 32.68
C MET A 61 -47.37 16.69 32.92
N LYS A 62 -46.97 17.22 34.08
CA LYS A 62 -45.55 17.36 34.47
C LYS A 62 -44.86 16.02 34.61
N ASN A 63 -45.54 14.99 35.14
CA ASN A 63 -45.01 13.64 35.23
C ASN A 63 -44.90 12.95 33.86
N ARG A 64 -45.80 13.25 32.89
CA ARG A 64 -45.65 12.82 31.49
C ARG A 64 -44.53 13.55 30.77
N ALA A 65 -44.31 14.83 31.06
CA ALA A 65 -43.19 15.62 30.50
C ALA A 65 -41.82 15.24 31.10
N ASN A 66 -41.79 14.83 32.37
CA ASN A 66 -40.59 14.34 33.08
C ASN A 66 -40.44 12.82 33.07
N ALA A 67 -41.32 12.08 32.38
CA ALA A 67 -41.07 10.70 32.01
C ALA A 67 -39.92 10.72 31.00
N ILE A 68 -38.69 10.79 31.50
CA ILE A 68 -37.48 10.50 30.74
C ILE A 68 -37.73 9.13 30.14
N ASP A 69 -37.94 9.10 28.83
CA ASP A 69 -38.01 7.86 28.10
C ASP A 69 -36.64 7.18 28.26
N VAL A 70 -36.55 6.29 29.24
CA VAL A 70 -35.34 5.52 29.59
C VAL A 70 -34.90 4.66 28.40
N THR A 71 -35.75 4.52 27.38
CA THR A 71 -35.49 3.86 26.10
C THR A 71 -35.14 4.80 24.94
N SER A 72 -35.01 6.11 25.18
CA SER A 72 -34.64 7.06 24.12
C SER A 72 -33.19 6.88 23.65
N VAL A 73 -33.01 6.73 22.34
CA VAL A 73 -31.69 6.59 21.69
C VAL A 73 -30.79 7.81 21.96
N GLU A 74 -31.39 8.98 22.18
CA GLU A 74 -30.66 10.21 22.50
C GLU A 74 -30.01 10.20 23.88
N LEU A 75 -30.68 9.63 24.88
CA LEU A 75 -30.09 9.44 26.21
C LEU A 75 -28.95 8.43 26.15
N PHE A 76 -29.16 7.31 25.44
CA PHE A 76 -28.11 6.30 25.23
C PHE A 76 -26.88 6.89 24.53
N ASN A 77 -27.07 7.68 23.47
CA ASN A 77 -25.98 8.30 22.72
C ASN A 77 -25.17 9.26 23.62
N ARG A 78 -25.82 10.05 24.48
CA ARG A 78 -25.15 10.94 25.44
C ARG A 78 -24.32 10.18 26.47
N VAL A 79 -24.86 9.08 27.02
CA VAL A 79 -24.13 8.21 27.96
C VAL A 79 -22.92 7.58 27.29
N VAL A 80 -23.08 7.08 26.05
CA VAL A 80 -21.98 6.48 25.28
C VAL A 80 -20.88 7.51 24.99
N GLU A 81 -21.23 8.75 24.63
CA GLU A 81 -20.24 9.82 24.42
C GLU A 81 -19.50 10.21 25.69
N ALA A 82 -20.19 10.26 26.83
CA ALA A 82 -19.60 10.65 28.12
C ALA A 82 -18.63 9.60 28.67
N HIS A 83 -18.87 8.32 28.40
CA HIS A 83 -18.15 7.21 29.04
C HIS A 83 -17.21 6.43 28.11
N LEU A 84 -17.29 6.62 26.79
CA LEU A 84 -16.50 5.85 25.84
C LEU A 84 -15.63 6.72 24.94
N PRO A 85 -14.42 6.24 24.58
CA PRO A 85 -13.59 6.89 23.57
C PRO A 85 -14.31 7.07 22.23
N PRO A 86 -13.97 8.11 21.44
CA PRO A 86 -14.68 8.47 20.21
C PRO A 86 -14.88 7.31 19.23
N ASN A 87 -13.84 6.49 19.02
CA ASN A 87 -13.88 5.34 18.11
C ASN A 87 -14.86 4.24 18.56
N ARG A 88 -14.96 3.99 19.87
CA ARG A 88 -15.90 2.99 20.43
C ARG A 88 -17.32 3.52 20.42
N CYS A 89 -17.48 4.79 20.76
CA CYS A 89 -18.74 5.50 20.68
C CYS A 89 -19.33 5.44 19.27
N MET A 90 -18.53 5.74 18.23
CA MET A 90 -18.93 5.65 16.82
C MET A 90 -19.50 4.28 16.46
N VAL A 91 -18.81 3.19 16.83
CA VAL A 91 -19.23 1.83 16.51
C VAL A 91 -20.54 1.48 17.22
N ILE A 92 -20.66 1.80 18.50
CA ILE A 92 -21.84 1.49 19.32
C ILE A 92 -23.08 2.24 18.84
N LYS A 93 -22.94 3.54 18.55
CA LYS A 93 -24.03 4.34 17.98
C LYS A 93 -24.53 3.77 16.66
N GLN A 94 -23.60 3.36 15.79
CA GLN A 94 -23.93 2.74 14.51
C GLN A 94 -24.77 1.46 14.68
N TYR A 95 -24.49 0.63 15.70
CA TYR A 95 -25.33 -0.55 15.97
C TYR A 95 -26.76 -0.19 16.35
N VAL A 96 -26.94 0.80 17.22
CA VAL A 96 -28.28 1.23 17.66
C VAL A 96 -29.09 1.82 16.51
N GLU A 97 -28.44 2.61 15.64
CA GLU A 97 -29.07 3.13 14.43
C GLU A 97 -29.45 2.03 13.43
N MET A 98 -28.61 1.01 13.27
CA MET A 98 -28.85 -0.11 12.35
C MET A 98 -29.84 -1.14 12.91
N GLY A 99 -29.95 -1.29 14.23
CA GLY A 99 -30.91 -2.18 14.88
C GLY A 99 -32.37 -1.89 14.51
N LYS A 100 -32.69 -0.63 14.15
CA LYS A 100 -34.02 -0.23 13.67
C LYS A 100 -34.31 -0.61 12.22
N ARG A 101 -33.34 -1.16 11.48
CA ARG A 101 -33.42 -1.37 10.03
C ARG A 101 -33.22 -2.83 9.65
N LYS A 102 -33.82 -3.24 8.54
CA LYS A 102 -33.50 -4.52 7.90
C LYS A 102 -32.09 -4.48 7.29
N PRO A 103 -31.39 -5.62 7.15
CA PRO A 103 -30.01 -5.67 6.60
C PRO A 103 -29.83 -4.98 5.23
N GLN A 104 -30.87 -4.98 4.39
CA GLN A 104 -30.87 -4.34 3.07
C GLN A 104 -30.90 -2.80 3.15
N GLY A 105 -31.33 -2.24 4.29
CA GLY A 105 -31.44 -0.80 4.55
C GLY A 105 -30.28 -0.19 5.33
N TYR A 106 -29.22 -0.96 5.61
CA TYR A 106 -28.06 -0.46 6.35
C TYR A 106 -27.35 0.66 5.58
N ARG A 107 -27.18 1.80 6.26
CA ARG A 107 -26.46 2.97 5.77
C ARG A 107 -25.27 3.20 6.70
N TYR A 108 -24.08 3.18 6.12
CA TYR A 108 -22.82 3.33 6.85
C TYR A 108 -22.27 4.75 6.69
N SER A 109 -21.89 5.36 7.82
CA SER A 109 -21.14 6.61 7.84
C SER A 109 -19.78 6.48 7.14
N SER A 110 -19.17 7.61 6.77
CA SER A 110 -17.82 7.64 6.18
C SER A 110 -16.77 7.05 7.13
N GLN A 111 -16.87 7.36 8.42
CA GLN A 111 -15.96 6.90 9.47
C GLN A 111 -16.04 5.38 9.66
N ILE A 112 -17.24 4.78 9.64
CA ILE A 112 -17.40 3.31 9.70
C ILE A 112 -16.89 2.65 8.42
N LYS A 113 -17.12 3.25 7.25
CA LYS A 113 -16.53 2.76 5.99
C LYS A 113 -15.00 2.80 6.04
N GLN A 114 -14.42 3.84 6.60
CA GLN A 114 -12.97 3.97 6.80
C GLN A 114 -12.45 2.88 7.74
N LEU A 115 -13.06 2.70 8.92
CA LEU A 115 -12.69 1.64 9.86
C LEU A 115 -12.78 0.25 9.21
N ALA A 116 -13.89 -0.03 8.55
CA ALA A 116 -14.11 -1.28 7.83
C ALA A 116 -13.06 -1.51 6.72
N GLN A 117 -12.73 -0.45 5.97
CA GLN A 117 -11.72 -0.49 4.93
C GLN A 117 -10.32 -0.78 5.50
N THR A 118 -9.97 -0.16 6.62
CA THR A 118 -8.71 -0.39 7.34
C THR A 118 -8.60 -1.84 7.82
N ILE A 119 -9.65 -2.37 8.46
CA ILE A 119 -9.69 -3.78 8.89
C ILE A 119 -9.56 -4.73 7.68
N TYR A 120 -10.29 -4.45 6.60
CA TYR A 120 -10.22 -5.24 5.37
C TYR A 120 -8.82 -5.26 4.77
N PHE A 121 -8.09 -4.14 4.85
CA PHE A 121 -6.70 -4.07 4.41
C PHE A 121 -5.73 -4.80 5.35
N PHE A 122 -5.94 -4.78 6.67
CA PHE A 122 -5.11 -5.60 7.56
C PHE A 122 -5.30 -7.10 7.33
N GLY A 123 -6.53 -7.54 7.03
CA GLY A 123 -6.75 -8.93 6.67
C GLY A 123 -8.17 -9.21 6.18
N PRO A 124 -8.37 -9.67 4.93
CA PRO A 124 -9.70 -10.03 4.45
C PRO A 124 -10.37 -11.15 5.27
N ARG A 125 -9.57 -12.10 5.81
CA ARG A 125 -10.07 -13.16 6.70
C ARG A 125 -10.56 -12.60 8.03
N VAL A 126 -9.76 -11.74 8.66
CA VAL A 126 -10.13 -11.03 9.90
C VAL A 126 -11.37 -10.18 9.68
N TYR A 127 -11.44 -9.48 8.56
CA TYR A 127 -12.63 -8.71 8.19
C TYR A 127 -13.87 -9.58 8.04
N THR A 128 -13.76 -10.73 7.39
CA THR A 128 -14.90 -11.65 7.20
C THR A 128 -15.43 -12.14 8.53
N PHE A 129 -14.55 -12.44 9.49
CA PHE A 129 -14.91 -12.79 10.86
C PHE A 129 -15.57 -11.61 11.61
N LEU A 130 -14.96 -10.43 11.56
CA LEU A 130 -15.48 -9.24 12.26
C LEU A 130 -16.73 -8.66 11.62
N LYS A 131 -17.01 -8.94 10.33
CA LYS A 131 -18.12 -8.34 9.61
C LYS A 131 -19.48 -8.70 10.22
N SER A 132 -19.69 -9.96 10.59
CA SER A 132 -20.94 -10.39 11.23
C SER A 132 -21.07 -9.82 12.64
N LEU A 133 -19.97 -9.83 13.40
CA LEU A 133 -19.91 -9.32 14.76
C LEU A 133 -20.20 -7.82 14.78
N LEU A 134 -19.46 -7.04 13.98
CA LEU A 134 -19.46 -5.58 13.93
C LEU A 134 -20.46 -4.97 12.94
N GLN A 135 -21.33 -5.78 12.33
CA GLN A 135 -22.26 -5.38 11.28
C GLN A 135 -21.59 -4.50 10.20
N LEU A 136 -20.40 -4.87 9.72
CA LEU A 136 -19.61 -4.04 8.81
C LEU A 136 -20.11 -4.12 7.35
N PRO A 137 -19.77 -3.13 6.51
CA PRO A 137 -20.11 -3.14 5.08
C PRO A 137 -19.76 -4.42 4.33
N SER A 138 -20.41 -4.65 3.18
CA SER A 138 -19.96 -5.72 2.29
C SER A 138 -18.59 -5.40 1.68
N PRO A 139 -17.76 -6.41 1.35
CA PRO A 139 -16.51 -6.18 0.59
C PRO A 139 -16.74 -5.45 -0.74
N ARG A 140 -17.90 -5.64 -1.39
CA ARG A 140 -18.27 -4.91 -2.61
C ARG A 140 -18.45 -3.41 -2.34
N THR A 141 -19.04 -3.05 -1.19
CA THR A 141 -19.15 -1.66 -0.75
C THR A 141 -17.78 -1.03 -0.54
N LEU A 142 -16.85 -1.76 0.10
CA LEU A 142 -15.47 -1.34 0.31
C LEU A 142 -14.72 -1.15 -1.01
N ARG A 143 -14.82 -2.11 -1.94
CA ARG A 143 -14.22 -2.00 -3.27
C ARG A 143 -14.72 -0.76 -4.02
N ARG A 144 -16.02 -0.49 -4.01
CA ARG A 144 -16.63 0.72 -4.61
C ARG A 144 -16.08 2.04 -4.06
N VAL A 145 -15.70 2.09 -2.78
CA VAL A 145 -15.04 3.27 -2.19
C VAL A 145 -13.67 3.46 -2.82
N THR A 146 -12.88 2.37 -2.88
CA THR A 146 -11.53 2.43 -3.42
C THR A 146 -11.46 2.55 -4.94
N GLU A 147 -12.48 2.08 -5.66
CA GLU A 147 -12.55 2.10 -7.14
C GLU A 147 -12.46 3.52 -7.71
N ARG A 148 -12.99 4.53 -6.99
CA ARG A 148 -12.95 5.92 -7.43
C ARG A 148 -11.55 6.52 -7.47
N ILE A 149 -10.60 5.93 -6.73
CA ILE A 149 -9.24 6.45 -6.62
C ILE A 149 -8.35 5.65 -7.56
N SER A 150 -7.93 6.26 -8.65
CA SER A 150 -6.99 5.65 -9.57
C SER A 150 -5.56 6.01 -9.16
N ILE A 151 -4.83 5.02 -8.65
CA ILE A 151 -3.39 5.13 -8.42
C ILE A 151 -2.70 4.43 -9.58
N VAL A 152 -2.25 5.24 -10.53
CA VAL A 152 -1.57 4.81 -11.75
C VAL A 152 -0.05 4.95 -11.60
N PRO A 153 0.76 4.22 -12.40
CA PRO A 153 2.20 4.41 -12.44
C PRO A 153 2.57 5.84 -12.84
N GLY A 154 3.68 6.32 -12.31
CA GLY A 154 4.23 7.64 -12.55
C GLY A 154 3.91 8.65 -11.45
N LEU A 155 3.84 9.93 -11.83
CA LEU A 155 3.55 11.04 -10.94
C LEU A 155 2.03 11.16 -10.75
N ASN A 156 1.49 10.52 -9.71
CA ASN A 156 0.06 10.51 -9.47
C ASN A 156 -0.40 11.74 -8.67
N ASN A 157 -1.30 12.54 -9.26
CA ASN A 157 -1.80 13.77 -8.63
C ASN A 157 -2.41 13.54 -7.25
N ILE A 158 -3.20 12.47 -7.07
CA ILE A 158 -3.87 12.18 -5.79
C ILE A 158 -2.84 11.97 -4.66
N ILE A 159 -1.72 11.30 -4.97
CA ILE A 159 -0.64 11.09 -3.99
C ILE A 159 -0.01 12.43 -3.60
N PHE A 160 0.29 13.28 -4.57
CA PHE A 160 0.94 14.56 -4.31
C PHE A 160 0.01 15.59 -3.66
N GLU A 161 -1.27 15.66 -4.03
CA GLU A 161 -2.28 16.49 -3.35
C GLU A 161 -2.43 16.05 -1.90
N THR A 162 -2.50 14.74 -1.66
CA THR A 162 -2.53 14.17 -0.30
C THR A 162 -1.26 14.50 0.48
N LEU A 163 -0.10 14.47 -0.18
CA LEU A 163 1.18 14.81 0.40
C LEU A 163 1.22 16.30 0.77
N GLU A 164 0.80 17.20 -0.11
CA GLU A 164 0.73 18.66 0.14
C GLU A 164 -0.14 18.99 1.35
N LEU A 165 -1.32 18.37 1.48
CA LEU A 165 -2.20 18.50 2.66
C LEU A 165 -1.57 18.01 3.96
N LYS A 166 -0.66 17.03 3.88
CA LYS A 166 0.06 16.50 5.05
C LYS A 166 1.22 17.41 5.44
N ILE A 167 1.94 17.94 4.45
CA ILE A 167 3.12 18.80 4.68
C ILE A 167 2.73 20.17 5.23
N SER A 168 1.54 20.70 4.90
CA SER A 168 1.08 21.98 5.44
C SER A 168 1.04 22.02 6.96
N ASN A 169 0.86 20.87 7.61
CA ASN A 169 0.84 20.72 9.07
C ASN A 169 2.22 20.35 9.67
N LEU A 170 3.25 20.19 8.85
CA LEU A 170 4.60 19.85 9.32
C LEU A 170 5.39 21.12 9.69
N LYS A 171 6.18 21.00 10.76
CA LYS A 171 7.19 21.99 11.11
C LYS A 171 8.26 22.08 10.03
N ASP A 172 8.91 23.24 9.91
CA ASP A 172 9.90 23.47 8.83
C ASP A 172 11.11 22.53 8.92
N ASP A 173 11.57 22.20 10.12
CA ASP A 173 12.64 21.23 10.35
C ASP A 173 12.24 19.79 9.97
N ALA A 174 10.93 19.49 9.86
CA ALA A 174 10.43 18.20 9.39
C ALA A 174 10.36 18.09 7.86
N LYS A 175 10.53 19.20 7.13
CA LYS A 175 10.42 19.28 5.66
C LYS A 175 11.72 18.91 4.94
N ASP A 176 12.85 18.84 5.65
CA ASP A 176 14.11 18.33 5.11
C ASP A 176 14.06 16.80 4.94
N CYS A 177 14.24 16.35 3.69
CA CYS A 177 13.96 14.98 3.26
C CYS A 177 15.13 14.31 2.52
N VAL A 178 15.14 12.99 2.65
CA VAL A 178 15.87 12.04 1.81
C VAL A 178 14.90 11.44 0.81
N LEU A 179 15.29 11.40 -0.46
CA LEU A 179 14.61 10.65 -1.51
C LEU A 179 15.37 9.33 -1.72
N CYS A 180 14.73 8.20 -1.42
CA CYS A 180 15.27 6.87 -1.69
C CYS A 180 14.71 6.34 -3.01
N ILE A 181 15.57 5.75 -3.84
CA ILE A 181 15.22 5.16 -5.14
C ILE A 181 15.83 3.77 -5.30
N ASP A 182 15.01 2.79 -5.64
CA ASP A 182 15.46 1.43 -5.89
C ASP A 182 14.50 0.69 -6.85
N GLU A 183 14.98 -0.39 -7.44
CA GLU A 183 14.26 -1.24 -8.40
C GLU A 183 13.92 -2.61 -7.80
N MET A 184 12.64 -3.00 -7.85
CA MET A 184 12.18 -4.33 -7.45
C MET A 184 11.85 -5.19 -8.67
N SER A 185 12.42 -6.41 -8.74
CA SER A 185 12.02 -7.39 -9.76
C SER A 185 10.61 -7.93 -9.50
N ILE A 186 9.79 -7.97 -10.57
CA ILE A 186 8.40 -8.43 -10.57
C ILE A 186 8.16 -9.54 -11.62
N LYS A 187 7.07 -10.29 -11.48
CA LYS A 187 6.67 -11.31 -12.44
C LYS A 187 6.09 -10.62 -13.67
N THR A 188 6.79 -10.70 -14.80
CA THR A 188 6.30 -10.21 -16.09
C THR A 188 4.94 -10.81 -16.41
N HIS A 189 3.94 -9.94 -16.59
CA HIS A 189 2.56 -10.32 -16.90
C HIS A 189 1.78 -9.09 -17.39
N LEU A 190 1.04 -9.26 -18.47
CA LEU A 190 0.12 -8.27 -19.01
C LEU A 190 -1.30 -8.54 -18.51
N PHE A 191 -1.98 -7.49 -18.06
CA PHE A 191 -3.35 -7.54 -17.55
C PHE A 191 -4.20 -6.46 -18.22
N TYR A 192 -5.31 -6.85 -18.86
CA TYR A 192 -6.24 -5.90 -19.44
C TYR A 192 -7.30 -5.46 -18.43
N ASN A 193 -7.28 -4.17 -18.10
CA ASN A 193 -8.30 -3.56 -17.25
C ASN A 193 -9.48 -3.09 -18.12
N ILE A 194 -10.47 -3.97 -18.31
CA ILE A 194 -11.66 -3.69 -19.14
C ILE A 194 -12.38 -2.42 -18.68
N SER A 195 -12.48 -2.17 -17.36
CA SER A 195 -13.22 -1.03 -16.82
C SER A 195 -12.59 0.31 -17.23
N HIS A 196 -11.26 0.37 -17.24
CA HIS A 196 -10.48 1.57 -17.56
C HIS A 196 -9.88 1.55 -18.97
N ASP A 197 -10.20 0.52 -19.75
CA ASP A 197 -9.72 0.29 -21.11
C ASP A 197 -8.22 0.56 -21.32
N HIS A 198 -7.36 -0.11 -20.54
CA HIS A 198 -5.92 -0.07 -20.75
C HIS A 198 -5.26 -1.37 -20.32
N ILE A 199 -4.05 -1.61 -20.84
CA ILE A 199 -3.25 -2.79 -20.51
C ILE A 199 -2.19 -2.40 -19.50
N VAL A 200 -2.15 -3.10 -18.37
CA VAL A 200 -1.15 -2.94 -17.32
C VAL A 200 -0.04 -3.97 -17.53
N GLY A 201 1.22 -3.54 -17.40
CA GLY A 201 2.40 -4.41 -17.46
C GLY A 201 3.30 -4.20 -18.68
N PHE A 202 3.07 -3.14 -19.44
CA PHE A 202 4.04 -2.60 -20.40
C PHE A 202 4.98 -1.60 -19.73
N ASN A 203 6.16 -1.43 -20.31
CA ASN A 203 7.14 -0.44 -19.92
C ASN A 203 6.55 0.98 -20.02
N ASN A 204 6.65 1.71 -18.92
CA ASN A 204 6.08 3.03 -18.70
C ASN A 204 7.06 3.82 -17.80
N SER A 205 8.12 4.36 -18.43
CA SER A 205 8.98 5.38 -17.82
C SER A 205 8.29 6.74 -17.86
N TYR A 206 8.91 7.76 -17.25
CA TYR A 206 8.35 9.11 -17.28
C TYR A 206 8.17 9.66 -18.71
N ASP A 207 9.12 9.39 -19.59
CA ASP A 207 9.23 9.96 -20.93
C ASP A 207 8.84 8.99 -22.05
N ARG A 208 8.69 7.69 -21.77
CA ARG A 208 8.48 6.67 -22.80
C ARG A 208 7.58 5.54 -22.33
N LYS A 209 6.54 5.26 -23.11
CA LYS A 209 5.76 4.01 -23.06
C LYS A 209 6.16 3.15 -24.25
N THR A 210 6.48 1.88 -24.00
CA THR A 210 6.86 0.94 -25.07
C THR A 210 6.10 -0.37 -24.94
N TYR A 211 5.90 -1.06 -26.07
CA TYR A 211 5.20 -2.34 -26.13
C TYR A 211 5.99 -3.51 -25.48
N GLU A 212 7.07 -3.18 -24.78
CA GLU A 212 7.90 -4.16 -24.10
C GLU A 212 7.32 -4.49 -22.72
N PRO A 213 7.14 -5.78 -22.39
CA PRO A 213 6.63 -6.19 -21.09
C PRO A 213 7.58 -5.83 -19.93
N THR A 214 6.99 -5.38 -18.83
CA THR A 214 7.70 -4.99 -17.61
C THR A 214 8.35 -6.18 -16.89
N LYS A 215 9.58 -6.01 -16.39
CA LYS A 215 10.24 -6.98 -15.49
C LYS A 215 10.62 -6.39 -14.13
N HIS A 216 10.70 -5.07 -14.02
CA HIS A 216 11.07 -4.34 -12.81
C HIS A 216 10.08 -3.22 -12.52
N VAL A 217 10.04 -2.80 -11.26
CA VAL A 217 9.34 -1.58 -10.84
C VAL A 217 10.33 -0.68 -10.10
N LEU A 218 10.53 0.52 -10.62
CA LEU A 218 11.34 1.57 -9.99
C LEU A 218 10.46 2.34 -9.03
N CYS A 219 10.84 2.39 -7.75
CA CYS A 219 10.03 3.04 -6.71
C CYS A 219 10.77 4.20 -6.06
N PHE A 220 10.01 5.22 -5.71
CA PHE A 220 10.48 6.44 -5.05
C PHE A 220 9.79 6.59 -3.70
N MET A 221 10.58 6.80 -2.66
CA MET A 221 10.10 6.97 -1.30
C MET A 221 10.78 8.15 -0.63
N LEU A 222 9.96 9.04 -0.07
CA LEU A 222 10.44 10.13 0.77
C LEU A 222 10.58 9.67 2.21
N ARG A 223 11.58 10.21 2.90
CA ARG A 223 11.81 10.03 4.32
C ARG A 223 12.34 11.33 4.92
N SER A 224 11.87 11.72 6.09
CA SER A 224 12.45 12.89 6.77
C SER A 224 13.80 12.58 7.41
N ILE A 225 14.68 13.59 7.39
CA ILE A 225 15.99 13.56 8.04
C ILE A 225 15.85 13.68 9.55
N ASN A 226 14.93 14.55 10.01
CA ASN A 226 14.85 14.92 11.42
C ASN A 226 13.73 14.18 12.16
N TYR A 227 12.66 13.78 11.46
CA TYR A 227 11.46 13.17 12.04
C TYR A 227 11.20 11.77 11.48
N ASP A 228 10.41 10.97 12.20
CA ASP A 228 10.07 9.63 11.76
C ASP A 228 8.81 9.58 10.91
N TRP A 229 8.94 10.12 9.69
CA TRP A 229 7.94 9.93 8.67
C TRP A 229 8.56 9.53 7.34
N LYS A 230 7.80 8.75 6.57
CA LYS A 230 8.18 8.23 5.27
C LYS A 230 6.94 8.01 4.41
N GLN A 231 7.04 8.21 3.10
CA GLN A 231 5.91 8.11 2.17
C GLN A 231 6.39 7.64 0.80
N PRO A 232 5.88 6.50 0.29
CA PRO A 232 6.02 6.14 -1.12
C PRO A 232 5.28 7.16 -1.98
N ILE A 233 5.94 7.74 -2.97
CA ILE A 233 5.40 8.87 -3.74
C ILE A 233 5.17 8.57 -5.22
N ALA A 234 5.97 7.68 -5.81
CA ALA A 234 5.87 7.35 -7.23
C ALA A 234 6.45 5.96 -7.48
N TYR A 235 5.97 5.32 -8.55
CA TYR A 235 6.55 4.09 -9.07
C TYR A 235 6.41 4.05 -10.59
N PHE A 236 7.35 3.40 -11.28
CA PHE A 236 7.37 3.28 -12.74
C PHE A 236 7.61 1.82 -13.12
N PHE A 237 6.91 1.35 -14.14
CA PHE A 237 7.06 -0.01 -14.64
C PHE A 237 8.12 -0.03 -15.74
N ILE A 238 9.16 -0.85 -15.59
CA ILE A 238 10.32 -0.85 -16.49
C ILE A 238 10.61 -2.25 -17.03
N ASN A 239 10.83 -2.37 -18.33
CA ASN A 239 11.19 -3.67 -18.95
C ASN A 239 12.55 -4.17 -18.46
N ASN A 240 13.60 -3.35 -18.58
CA ASN A 240 14.93 -3.64 -18.03
C ASN A 240 15.25 -2.64 -16.91
N SER A 241 16.48 -2.61 -16.39
CA SER A 241 16.90 -1.52 -15.49
C SER A 241 16.76 -0.17 -16.20
N CYS A 242 16.24 0.85 -15.52
CA CYS A 242 16.14 2.19 -16.09
C CYS A 242 17.54 2.78 -16.21
N THR A 243 18.05 3.05 -17.42
CA THR A 243 19.44 3.51 -17.59
C THR A 243 19.54 4.78 -18.43
N GLY A 244 20.63 5.53 -18.24
CA GLY A 244 20.98 6.69 -19.06
C GLY A 244 19.98 7.84 -18.90
N ILE A 245 19.64 8.48 -20.03
CA ILE A 245 18.82 9.68 -20.06
C ILE A 245 17.40 9.46 -19.49
N HIS A 246 16.82 8.28 -19.70
CA HIS A 246 15.46 7.97 -19.21
C HIS A 246 15.40 7.93 -17.67
N LEU A 247 16.43 7.38 -17.01
CA LEU A 247 16.52 7.39 -15.56
C LEU A 247 16.70 8.82 -15.04
N GLN A 248 17.58 9.60 -15.67
CA GLN A 248 17.78 11.00 -15.32
C GLN A 248 16.48 11.80 -15.44
N ASN A 249 15.78 11.70 -16.56
CA ASN A 249 14.50 12.37 -16.80
C ASN A 249 13.46 11.98 -15.73
N THR A 250 13.38 10.69 -15.40
CA THR A 250 12.44 10.18 -14.38
C THR A 250 12.76 10.72 -12.99
N ILE A 251 14.04 10.68 -12.57
CA ILE A 251 14.48 11.22 -11.27
C ILE A 251 14.21 12.74 -11.22
N PHE A 252 14.55 13.47 -12.26
CA PHE A 252 14.38 14.93 -12.31
C PHE A 252 12.92 15.34 -12.30
N ALA A 253 12.06 14.60 -12.99
CA ALA A 253 10.62 14.83 -12.97
C ALA A 253 10.03 14.62 -11.56
N VAL A 254 10.45 13.55 -10.87
CA VAL A 254 10.05 13.29 -9.49
C VAL A 254 10.55 14.41 -8.56
N ILE A 255 11.84 14.76 -8.62
CA ILE A 255 12.42 15.85 -7.81
C ILE A 255 11.70 17.17 -8.07
N THR A 256 11.47 17.52 -9.33
CA THR A 256 10.77 18.76 -9.71
C THR A 256 9.34 18.76 -9.18
N ARG A 257 8.62 17.64 -9.23
CA ARG A 257 7.26 17.56 -8.69
C ARG A 257 7.20 17.68 -7.18
N ILE A 258 8.23 17.21 -6.47
CA ILE A 258 8.35 17.36 -5.01
C ILE A 258 8.77 18.79 -4.65
N GLN A 259 9.68 19.41 -5.40
CA GLN A 259 10.10 20.81 -5.17
C GLN A 259 8.98 21.83 -5.36
N LYS A 260 7.92 21.48 -6.10
CA LYS A 260 6.67 22.27 -6.17
C LYS A 260 5.87 22.22 -4.88
N THR A 261 6.14 21.26 -4.00
CA THR A 261 5.60 21.20 -2.64
C THR A 261 6.55 21.94 -1.69
N SER A 262 6.17 22.12 -0.41
CA SER A 262 7.03 22.76 0.59
C SER A 262 8.15 21.86 1.16
N LEU A 263 8.44 20.72 0.53
CA LEU A 263 9.51 19.81 0.95
C LEU A 263 10.87 20.15 0.35
N ASN A 264 11.91 20.01 1.17
CA ASN A 264 13.29 20.24 0.78
C ASN A 264 14.03 18.92 0.64
N ILE A 265 14.28 18.48 -0.60
CA ILE A 265 15.10 17.29 -0.84
C ILE A 265 16.56 17.67 -0.64
N ARG A 266 17.18 17.13 0.42
CA ARG A 266 18.59 17.35 0.72
C ARG A 266 19.48 16.23 0.19
N VAL A 267 18.96 14.99 0.17
CA VAL A 267 19.74 13.79 -0.17
C VAL A 267 18.95 12.90 -1.14
N LEU A 268 19.63 12.38 -2.17
CA LEU A 268 19.19 11.27 -2.99
C LEU A 268 20.02 10.02 -2.63
N THR A 269 19.34 8.94 -2.24
CA THR A 269 19.99 7.66 -1.90
C THR A 269 19.65 6.59 -2.92
N SER A 270 20.66 5.93 -3.48
CA SER A 270 20.56 4.81 -4.44
C SER A 270 21.37 3.57 -3.99
N ASP A 271 21.12 2.41 -4.61
CA ASP A 271 22.01 1.25 -4.49
C ASP A 271 23.25 1.38 -5.40
N GLN A 272 24.05 0.31 -5.51
CA GLN A 272 25.25 0.26 -6.36
C GLN A 272 25.00 -0.33 -7.76
N GLY A 273 23.75 -0.35 -8.21
CA GLY A 273 23.34 -0.80 -9.53
C GLY A 273 24.11 -0.07 -10.64
N SER A 274 24.30 -0.74 -11.79
CA SER A 274 25.00 -0.16 -12.94
C SER A 274 24.29 1.09 -13.47
N ASN A 275 22.96 1.10 -13.44
CA ASN A 275 22.10 2.23 -13.73
C ASN A 275 22.41 3.44 -12.84
N PHE A 276 22.40 3.28 -11.52
CA PHE A 276 22.62 4.40 -10.58
C PHE A 276 24.08 4.85 -10.55
N THR A 277 25.02 3.93 -10.68
CA THR A 277 26.44 4.27 -10.87
C THR A 277 26.65 5.08 -12.16
N SER A 278 25.94 4.74 -13.23
CA SER A 278 25.99 5.51 -14.47
C SER A 278 25.36 6.89 -14.28
N PHE A 279 24.21 6.97 -13.62
CA PHE A 279 23.55 8.24 -13.30
C PHE A 279 24.44 9.17 -12.49
N SER A 280 25.09 8.66 -11.43
CA SER A 280 25.97 9.48 -10.59
C SER A 280 27.13 10.06 -11.42
N LYS A 281 27.71 9.28 -12.34
CA LYS A 281 28.74 9.75 -13.27
C LYS A 281 28.22 10.80 -14.24
N THR A 282 27.06 10.57 -14.86
CA THR A 282 26.41 11.54 -15.76
C THR A 282 26.11 12.87 -15.05
N MET A 283 25.79 12.81 -13.76
CA MET A 283 25.58 13.98 -12.92
C MET A 283 26.86 14.63 -12.38
N ASN A 284 28.04 14.16 -12.81
CA ASN A 284 29.36 14.60 -12.33
C ASN A 284 29.53 14.49 -10.81
N VAL A 285 28.90 13.48 -10.19
CA VAL A 285 29.08 13.16 -8.78
C VAL A 285 30.43 12.47 -8.58
N SER A 286 31.28 13.05 -7.75
CA SER A 286 32.59 12.52 -7.36
C SER A 286 32.78 12.57 -5.84
N CYS A 287 33.93 12.11 -5.34
CA CYS A 287 34.28 12.26 -3.94
C CYS A 287 34.29 13.74 -3.53
N GLU A 288 34.89 14.62 -4.33
CA GLU A 288 35.05 16.06 -4.07
C GLU A 288 33.75 16.83 -4.28
N ARG A 289 32.91 16.34 -5.20
CA ARG A 289 31.59 16.89 -5.52
C ARG A 289 30.51 15.83 -5.34
N PRO A 290 30.14 15.48 -4.10
CA PRO A 290 29.16 14.43 -3.81
C PRO A 290 27.71 14.95 -3.94
N PHE A 291 27.44 15.84 -4.90
CA PHE A 291 26.14 16.50 -5.08
C PHE A 291 25.93 16.96 -6.52
N PHE A 292 24.67 17.18 -6.87
CA PHE A 292 24.25 17.76 -8.15
C PHE A 292 23.14 18.80 -7.91
N PHE A 293 22.73 19.50 -8.97
CA PHE A 293 21.69 20.53 -8.89
C PHE A 293 20.47 20.15 -9.73
N VAL A 294 19.29 20.43 -9.19
CA VAL A 294 18.01 20.37 -9.91
C VAL A 294 17.24 21.64 -9.60
N ASN A 295 16.88 22.41 -10.64
CA ASN A 295 16.20 23.71 -10.50
C ASN A 295 16.91 24.65 -9.51
N GLY A 296 18.24 24.73 -9.58
CA GLY A 296 19.06 25.57 -8.67
C GLY A 296 19.26 25.03 -7.26
N HIS A 297 18.57 23.94 -6.86
CA HIS A 297 18.69 23.36 -5.53
C HIS A 297 19.76 22.27 -5.50
N LYS A 298 20.66 22.34 -4.51
CA LYS A 298 21.72 21.37 -4.29
C LYS A 298 21.16 20.10 -3.64
N ILE A 299 21.46 18.94 -4.22
CA ILE A 299 21.05 17.62 -3.71
C ILE A 299 22.30 16.75 -3.55
N PHE A 300 22.57 16.34 -2.31
CA PHE A 300 23.66 15.43 -1.99
C PHE A 300 23.32 14.01 -2.44
N TYR A 301 24.32 13.28 -2.93
CA TYR A 301 24.16 11.90 -3.37
C TYR A 301 24.80 10.95 -2.36
N VAL A 302 24.08 9.91 -1.98
CA VAL A 302 24.54 8.89 -1.04
C VAL A 302 24.29 7.50 -1.64
N PHE A 303 25.26 6.61 -1.49
CA PHE A 303 25.05 5.20 -1.81
C PHE A 303 24.60 4.46 -0.55
N ASP A 304 23.76 3.44 -0.74
CA ASP A 304 23.27 2.63 0.36
C ASP A 304 24.40 1.95 1.15
N VAL A 305 24.53 2.32 2.42
CA VAL A 305 25.60 1.90 3.34
C VAL A 305 25.56 0.39 3.64
N PRO A 306 24.41 -0.22 3.97
CA PRO A 306 24.23 -1.67 4.01
C PRO A 306 24.77 -2.40 2.77
N HIS A 307 24.41 -1.95 1.57
CA HIS A 307 24.90 -2.53 0.33
C HIS A 307 26.39 -2.29 0.10
N LEU A 308 26.93 -1.13 0.47
CA LEU A 308 28.37 -0.87 0.44
C LEU A 308 29.14 -1.87 1.31
N LEU A 309 28.68 -2.13 2.53
CA LEU A 309 29.29 -3.12 3.43
C LEU A 309 29.20 -4.54 2.85
N LYS A 310 28.05 -4.90 2.28
CA LYS A 310 27.85 -6.17 1.56
C LYS A 310 28.87 -6.34 0.43
N SER A 311 29.06 -5.30 -0.38
CA SER A 311 30.07 -5.26 -1.45
C SER A 311 31.49 -5.37 -0.91
N THR A 312 31.83 -4.65 0.16
CA THR A 312 33.14 -4.75 0.81
C THR A 312 33.41 -6.17 1.31
N ARG A 313 32.42 -6.82 1.94
CA ARG A 313 32.54 -8.22 2.38
C ARG A 313 32.79 -9.15 1.20
N ASN A 314 32.00 -9.02 0.13
CA ASN A 314 32.13 -9.89 -1.03
C ASN A 314 33.51 -9.75 -1.68
N ASN A 315 34.09 -8.55 -1.68
CA ASN A 315 35.46 -8.31 -2.17
C ASN A 315 36.52 -8.83 -1.20
N PHE A 316 36.36 -8.65 0.11
CA PHE A 316 37.26 -9.19 1.14
C PHE A 316 37.41 -10.72 1.07
N PHE A 317 36.33 -11.46 0.78
CA PHE A 317 36.41 -12.91 0.61
C PHE A 317 36.97 -13.36 -0.75
N LYS A 318 37.03 -12.46 -1.74
CA LYS A 318 37.47 -12.78 -3.09
C LYS A 318 38.91 -12.35 -3.37
N TYR A 319 39.31 -11.21 -2.84
CA TYR A 319 40.56 -10.51 -3.14
C TYR A 319 41.27 -10.11 -1.86
N ASN A 320 42.55 -9.76 -2.01
CA ASN A 320 43.34 -9.17 -0.95
C ASN A 320 43.25 -7.63 -1.05
N LEU A 321 42.92 -6.96 0.05
CA LEU A 321 42.78 -5.49 0.10
C LEU A 321 44.02 -4.90 0.79
N THR A 322 44.69 -3.93 0.16
CA THR A 322 45.74 -3.18 0.85
C THR A 322 45.11 -2.23 1.86
N PHE A 323 45.63 -2.25 3.08
CA PHE A 323 45.12 -1.43 4.17
C PHE A 323 46.30 -0.95 5.00
N LEU A 324 46.45 0.37 5.11
CA LEU A 324 47.65 1.01 5.68
C LEU A 324 48.92 0.48 4.99
N ASN A 325 49.86 -0.09 5.76
CA ASN A 325 51.12 -0.65 5.26
C ASN A 325 51.06 -2.16 5.01
N GLY A 326 49.88 -2.77 5.16
CA GLY A 326 49.70 -4.23 5.07
C GLY A 326 48.68 -4.65 4.01
N THR A 327 48.48 -5.96 3.93
CA THR A 327 47.45 -6.57 3.07
C THR A 327 46.56 -7.49 3.90
N THR A 328 45.25 -7.35 3.71
CA THR A 328 44.26 -8.22 4.35
C THR A 328 44.25 -9.62 3.71
N ASP A 329 43.97 -10.65 4.51
CA ASP A 329 43.78 -12.00 4.02
C ASP A 329 42.65 -12.70 4.78
N LYS A 330 41.65 -13.18 4.04
CA LYS A 330 40.54 -13.97 4.58
C LYS A 330 41.00 -15.22 5.31
N LYS A 331 42.18 -15.75 4.99
CA LYS A 331 42.76 -16.93 5.65
C LYS A 331 42.75 -16.77 7.17
N TYR A 332 43.13 -15.60 7.69
CA TYR A 332 43.16 -15.37 9.14
C TYR A 332 41.78 -15.45 9.78
N LEU A 333 40.73 -14.98 9.09
CA LEU A 333 39.34 -15.12 9.57
C LEU A 333 38.87 -16.58 9.53
N ILE A 334 39.28 -17.34 8.51
CA ILE A 334 38.96 -18.77 8.38
C ILE A 334 39.67 -19.58 9.48
N ASP A 335 40.94 -19.30 9.72
CA ASP A 335 41.75 -19.97 10.73
C ASP A 335 41.21 -19.64 12.14
N PHE A 336 40.89 -18.37 12.41
CA PHE A 336 40.18 -17.96 13.63
C PHE A 336 38.87 -18.74 13.82
N TYR A 337 38.03 -18.80 12.78
CA TYR A 337 36.75 -19.51 12.88
C TYR A 337 36.94 -20.99 13.22
N LYS A 338 37.95 -21.66 12.65
CA LYS A 338 38.28 -23.07 12.97
C LYS A 338 38.75 -23.25 14.41
N LEU A 339 39.56 -22.31 14.92
CA LEU A 339 40.03 -22.32 16.31
C LEU A 339 38.87 -22.08 17.29
N ASP A 340 37.93 -21.21 16.93
CA ASP A 340 36.79 -20.81 17.75
C ASP A 340 35.58 -21.77 17.64
N GLN A 341 35.82 -23.09 17.50
CA GLN A 341 34.75 -24.11 17.45
C GLN A 341 34.51 -24.84 18.79
N GLY A 342 35.14 -24.39 19.87
CA GLY A 342 34.96 -24.97 21.21
C GLY A 342 33.59 -24.69 21.84
N LEU A 343 33.38 -25.23 23.06
CA LEU A 343 32.15 -25.01 23.86
C LEU A 343 31.94 -23.53 24.20
N ASN A 344 33.03 -22.82 24.55
CA ASN A 344 33.02 -21.40 24.91
C ASN A 344 33.61 -20.56 23.78
N ARG A 345 32.77 -20.21 22.81
CA ARG A 345 33.17 -19.44 21.63
C ARG A 345 33.33 -17.95 21.93
N LEU A 346 34.41 -17.34 21.46
CA LEU A 346 34.67 -15.91 21.52
C LEU A 346 33.80 -15.12 20.53
N ALA A 347 33.49 -15.72 19.37
CA ALA A 347 32.63 -15.12 18.35
C ALA A 347 31.44 -16.04 18.00
N PRO A 348 30.48 -16.26 18.92
CA PRO A 348 29.40 -17.25 18.76
C PRO A 348 28.44 -16.95 17.60
N LYS A 349 28.37 -15.68 17.16
CA LYS A 349 27.56 -15.25 16.02
C LYS A 349 28.16 -15.67 14.67
N LEU A 350 29.48 -15.89 14.62
CA LEU A 350 30.17 -16.33 13.41
C LEU A 350 29.86 -17.80 13.18
N SER A 351 29.49 -18.16 11.95
CA SER A 351 29.08 -19.50 11.56
C SER A 351 29.58 -19.81 10.16
N GLU A 352 29.45 -21.07 9.74
CA GLU A 352 29.89 -21.53 8.42
C GLU A 352 29.29 -20.69 7.28
N THR A 353 28.05 -20.22 7.44
CA THR A 353 27.38 -19.37 6.44
C THR A 353 28.02 -17.98 6.28
N HIS A 354 28.81 -17.52 7.25
CA HIS A 354 29.57 -16.28 7.16
C HIS A 354 30.85 -16.46 6.37
N ILE A 355 31.53 -17.59 6.59
CA ILE A 355 32.82 -17.91 5.98
C ILE A 355 32.66 -18.39 4.54
N ASN A 356 31.71 -19.31 4.33
CA ASN A 356 31.38 -19.90 3.04
C ASN A 356 29.93 -19.59 2.65
N PRO A 357 29.60 -18.31 2.37
CA PRO A 357 28.24 -17.93 2.01
C PRO A 357 27.88 -18.46 0.62
N GLY A 358 26.76 -19.19 0.53
CA GLY A 358 26.11 -19.50 -0.75
C GLY A 358 25.55 -18.24 -1.44
N PRO A 359 25.06 -18.36 -2.69
CA PRO A 359 24.59 -17.21 -3.47
C PRO A 359 23.55 -16.33 -2.76
N PHE A 360 22.58 -16.94 -2.07
CA PHE A 360 21.55 -16.20 -1.31
C PHE A 360 22.08 -15.59 0.00
N GLN A 361 23.04 -16.25 0.64
CA GLN A 361 23.67 -15.75 1.86
C GLN A 361 24.59 -14.56 1.56
N LYS A 362 25.19 -14.50 0.35
CA LYS A 362 25.98 -13.34 -0.11
C LYS A 362 25.17 -12.04 -0.17
N MET A 363 23.85 -12.17 -0.29
CA MET A 363 22.93 -11.05 -0.41
C MET A 363 22.52 -10.48 0.96
N LYS A 364 22.55 -11.30 2.02
CA LYS A 364 22.12 -10.84 3.35
C LYS A 364 23.17 -9.94 4.00
N VAL A 365 22.82 -8.66 4.18
CA VAL A 365 23.63 -7.66 4.90
C VAL A 365 23.99 -8.11 6.32
N LYS A 366 23.08 -8.80 7.03
CA LYS A 366 23.30 -9.32 8.38
C LYS A 366 24.65 -10.05 8.52
N TYR A 367 24.99 -10.91 7.56
CA TYR A 367 26.24 -11.67 7.62
C TYR A 367 27.47 -10.78 7.37
N ALA A 368 27.37 -9.75 6.54
CA ALA A 368 28.45 -8.79 6.34
C ALA A 368 28.73 -7.98 7.62
N VAL A 369 27.68 -7.51 8.29
CA VAL A 369 27.79 -6.79 9.58
C VAL A 369 28.42 -7.66 10.66
N GLN A 370 28.06 -8.95 10.71
CA GLN A 370 28.60 -9.87 11.72
C GLN A 370 30.07 -10.23 11.46
N VAL A 371 30.49 -10.36 10.19
CA VAL A 371 31.91 -10.54 9.82
C VAL A 371 32.73 -9.32 10.22
N PHE A 372 32.26 -8.12 9.87
CA PHE A 372 32.94 -6.86 10.20
C PHE A 372 32.54 -6.31 11.57
N SER A 373 32.49 -7.17 12.60
CA SER A 373 32.07 -6.74 13.94
C SER A 373 33.25 -6.56 14.89
N ASN A 374 33.14 -5.60 15.80
CA ASN A 374 34.15 -5.38 16.84
C ASN A 374 34.39 -6.63 17.71
N THR A 375 33.37 -7.46 17.93
CA THR A 375 33.52 -8.73 18.66
C THR A 375 34.44 -9.71 17.93
N VAL A 376 34.35 -9.79 16.59
CA VAL A 376 35.25 -10.64 15.78
C VAL A 376 36.67 -10.09 15.81
N ALA A 377 36.86 -8.77 15.66
CA ALA A 377 38.18 -8.15 15.76
C ALA A 377 38.82 -8.41 17.14
N ALA A 378 38.10 -8.16 18.23
CA ALA A 378 38.60 -8.37 19.59
C ALA A 378 38.95 -9.84 19.87
N ALA A 379 38.12 -10.78 19.38
CA ALA A 379 38.39 -12.21 19.53
C ALA A 379 39.64 -12.65 18.75
N MET A 380 39.79 -12.20 17.50
CA MET A 380 40.99 -12.45 16.72
C MET A 380 42.24 -11.84 17.38
N GLN A 381 42.12 -10.63 17.94
CA GLN A 381 43.22 -9.98 18.66
C GLN A 381 43.65 -10.79 19.89
N CYS A 382 42.68 -11.34 20.64
CA CYS A 382 42.96 -12.23 21.76
C CYS A 382 43.72 -13.50 21.31
N CYS A 383 43.35 -14.08 20.17
CA CYS A 383 44.07 -15.22 19.60
C CYS A 383 45.50 -14.88 19.14
N VAL A 384 45.75 -13.66 18.65
CA VAL A 384 47.11 -13.19 18.32
C VAL A 384 47.94 -13.05 19.60
N GLN A 385 47.39 -12.40 20.63
CA GLN A 385 48.06 -12.25 21.93
C GLN A 385 48.33 -13.59 22.62
N GLY A 386 47.42 -14.56 22.45
CA GLY A 386 47.58 -15.93 22.94
C GLY A 386 48.46 -16.83 22.06
N GLY A 387 49.06 -16.31 20.99
CA GLY A 387 49.96 -17.05 20.08
C GLY A 387 49.26 -18.07 19.16
N SER A 388 47.92 -18.11 19.14
CA SER A 388 47.14 -19.04 18.31
C SER A 388 46.95 -18.53 16.88
N LEU A 389 47.03 -17.22 16.65
CA LEU A 389 47.08 -16.60 15.33
C LEU A 389 48.41 -15.84 15.13
N PRO A 390 48.95 -15.80 13.91
CA PRO A 390 50.19 -15.08 13.65
C PRO A 390 50.00 -13.56 13.70
N LEU A 391 51.08 -12.83 14.01
CA LEU A 391 51.11 -11.35 14.01
C LEU A 391 50.70 -10.74 12.66
N THR A 392 50.92 -11.46 11.57
CA THR A 392 50.50 -11.05 10.22
C THR A 392 48.98 -10.91 10.06
N ALA A 393 48.19 -11.40 11.02
CA ALA A 393 46.74 -11.20 11.06
C ALA A 393 46.32 -9.78 11.46
N GLU A 394 47.20 -8.97 12.08
CA GLU A 394 46.87 -7.64 12.63
C GLU A 394 46.25 -6.70 11.59
N THR A 395 46.74 -6.70 10.35
CA THR A 395 46.14 -5.87 9.27
C THR A 395 44.69 -6.25 9.01
N THR A 396 44.33 -7.53 9.08
CA THR A 396 42.96 -7.98 8.88
C THR A 396 42.08 -7.62 10.07
N ILE A 397 42.60 -7.75 11.29
CA ILE A 397 41.89 -7.39 12.53
C ILE A 397 41.57 -5.89 12.57
N THR A 398 42.58 -5.06 12.34
CA THR A 398 42.43 -3.60 12.27
C THR A 398 41.46 -3.19 11.17
N PHE A 399 41.53 -3.79 9.98
CA PHE A 399 40.55 -3.53 8.92
C PHE A 399 39.11 -3.85 9.37
N ILE A 400 38.87 -5.01 10.00
CA ILE A 400 37.56 -5.40 10.53
C ILE A 400 37.05 -4.36 11.55
N GLU A 401 37.90 -3.92 12.47
CA GLU A 401 37.56 -2.92 13.49
C GLU A 401 37.20 -1.55 12.88
N HIS A 402 37.99 -1.07 11.91
CA HIS A 402 37.72 0.20 11.23
C HIS A 402 36.41 0.17 10.42
N MET A 403 36.09 -0.96 9.80
CA MET A 403 34.83 -1.16 9.09
C MET A 403 33.63 -1.21 10.05
N ASP A 404 33.74 -1.84 11.23
CA ASP A 404 32.69 -1.81 12.27
C ASP A 404 32.37 -0.37 12.68
N LYS A 405 33.41 0.42 13.04
CA LYS A 405 33.27 1.83 13.42
C LYS A 405 32.65 2.68 12.31
N LEU A 406 33.09 2.48 11.06
CA LEU A 406 32.57 3.21 9.91
C LEU A 406 31.08 2.89 9.67
N PHE A 407 30.71 1.61 9.68
CA PHE A 407 29.33 1.19 9.49
C PHE A 407 28.43 1.68 10.62
N ASP A 408 28.87 1.60 11.88
CA ASP A 408 28.13 2.12 13.03
C ASP A 408 27.90 3.64 12.93
N LEU A 409 28.89 4.40 12.46
CA LEU A 409 28.78 5.84 12.26
C LEU A 409 27.81 6.19 11.12
N LEU A 410 27.86 5.46 10.00
CA LEU A 410 27.00 5.69 8.84
C LEU A 410 25.63 5.00 8.95
N ASN A 411 25.38 4.26 10.02
CA ASN A 411 24.10 3.64 10.35
C ASN A 411 23.66 3.92 11.80
N SER A 412 23.99 5.12 12.30
CA SER A 412 23.80 5.55 13.68
C SER A 412 22.33 5.82 14.01
N LYS A 413 21.93 5.55 15.25
CA LYS A 413 20.55 5.75 15.74
C LYS A 413 20.51 6.13 17.22
N LYS A 414 19.42 6.80 17.64
CA LYS A 414 19.15 7.11 19.05
C LYS A 414 18.75 5.82 19.78
N LYS A 415 19.71 5.13 20.40
CA LYS A 415 19.47 3.94 21.24
C LYS A 415 20.31 4.00 22.52
N SER A 416 19.69 3.68 23.66
CA SER A 416 20.40 3.58 24.94
C SER A 416 21.42 2.44 24.94
N GLY A 417 22.58 2.65 25.55
CA GLY A 417 23.68 1.67 25.59
C GLY A 417 24.37 1.41 24.24
N SER A 418 24.16 2.27 23.23
CA SER A 418 24.88 2.18 21.95
C SER A 418 26.38 2.45 22.13
N LYS A 419 27.20 1.72 21.34
CA LYS A 419 28.62 2.02 21.12
C LYS A 419 28.79 3.49 20.73
N ASP A 420 29.94 4.07 21.04
CA ASP A 420 30.21 5.49 20.80
C ASP A 420 29.99 5.91 19.33
N PHE A 421 30.48 5.12 18.37
CA PHE A 421 30.29 5.38 16.94
C PHE A 421 28.86 5.13 16.44
N ASN A 422 28.05 4.33 17.15
CA ASN A 422 26.66 4.07 16.78
C ASN A 422 25.70 5.17 17.27
N ARG A 423 26.17 6.08 18.12
CA ARG A 423 25.39 7.24 18.56
C ARG A 423 25.16 8.21 17.40
N PRO A 424 24.04 8.96 17.39
CA PRO A 424 23.74 9.91 16.33
C PRO A 424 24.92 10.83 16.01
N PHE A 425 25.11 11.07 14.71
CA PHE A 425 26.20 11.88 14.21
C PHE A 425 26.07 13.33 14.68
N LYS A 426 27.14 13.82 15.31
CA LYS A 426 27.30 15.18 15.84
C LYS A 426 28.52 15.90 15.25
N ASN A 427 29.21 15.26 14.31
CA ASN A 427 30.50 15.71 13.79
C ASN A 427 31.52 16.03 14.91
N THR A 428 31.57 15.18 15.95
CA THR A 428 32.60 15.30 17.00
C THR A 428 33.99 15.06 16.41
N ALA A 429 35.05 15.54 17.07
CA ALA A 429 36.43 15.34 16.60
C ALA A 429 36.73 13.86 16.27
N LYS A 430 36.37 12.94 17.17
CA LYS A 430 36.54 11.48 16.97
C LYS A 430 35.77 10.94 15.75
N GLN A 431 34.52 11.38 15.56
CA GLN A 431 33.71 10.97 14.42
C GLN A 431 34.30 11.50 13.10
N ARG A 432 34.69 12.78 13.08
CA ARG A 432 35.24 13.45 11.90
C ARG A 432 36.59 12.87 11.51
N GLU A 433 37.48 12.67 12.48
CA GLU A 433 38.81 12.09 12.27
C GLU A 433 38.71 10.67 11.70
N HIS A 434 37.83 9.82 12.23
CA HIS A 434 37.62 8.48 11.69
C HIS A 434 37.08 8.50 10.26
N LEU A 435 36.16 9.40 9.94
CA LEU A 435 35.65 9.57 8.57
C LEU A 435 36.75 10.01 7.60
N LEU A 436 37.56 11.00 7.98
CA LEU A 436 38.67 11.49 7.16
C LEU A 436 39.76 10.42 6.98
N HIS A 437 40.05 9.66 8.03
CA HIS A 437 40.95 8.52 7.96
C HIS A 437 40.44 7.45 6.97
N MET A 438 39.16 7.07 7.05
CA MET A 438 38.58 6.11 6.12
C MET A 438 38.51 6.62 4.68
N LEU A 439 38.32 7.94 4.47
CA LEU A 439 38.43 8.54 3.14
C LEU A 439 39.81 8.31 2.53
N GLU A 440 40.87 8.57 3.30
CA GLU A 440 42.24 8.39 2.84
C GLU A 440 42.55 6.91 2.57
N VAL A 441 42.10 6.02 3.46
CA VAL A 441 42.19 4.58 3.26
C VAL A 441 41.56 4.17 1.93
N PHE A 442 40.32 4.55 1.64
CA PHE A 442 39.64 4.12 0.41
C PHE A 442 40.22 4.75 -0.85
N LYS A 443 40.83 5.94 -0.76
CA LYS A 443 41.56 6.56 -1.88
C LYS A 443 42.82 5.78 -2.25
N ASN A 444 43.54 5.27 -1.25
CA ASN A 444 44.81 4.57 -1.45
C ASN A 444 44.69 3.04 -1.48
N MET A 445 43.51 2.49 -1.21
CA MET A 445 43.26 1.05 -1.21
C MET A 445 43.37 0.45 -2.61
N ARG A 446 44.25 -0.54 -2.74
CA ARG A 446 44.40 -1.40 -3.91
C ARG A 446 43.76 -2.76 -3.63
N ILE A 447 43.17 -3.33 -4.67
CA ILE A 447 42.45 -4.61 -4.61
C ILE A 447 43.19 -5.58 -5.52
N LEU A 448 43.76 -6.60 -4.90
CA LEU A 448 44.71 -7.51 -5.51
C LEU A 448 44.06 -8.89 -5.70
N ASP A 449 44.02 -9.36 -6.94
CA ASP A 449 43.53 -10.68 -7.32
C ASP A 449 44.73 -11.62 -7.48
N THR A 450 44.87 -12.54 -6.53
CA THR A 450 45.96 -13.52 -6.48
C THR A 450 45.51 -14.78 -7.21
N LYS A 451 46.10 -15.05 -8.38
CA LYS A 451 45.80 -16.25 -9.19
C LYS A 451 47.01 -17.14 -9.32
N LYS A 452 46.78 -18.45 -9.35
CA LYS A 452 47.78 -19.42 -9.80
C LYS A 452 47.61 -19.64 -11.30
N VAL A 453 48.61 -19.27 -12.09
CA VAL A 453 48.68 -19.50 -13.53
C VAL A 453 49.96 -20.30 -13.75
N ASP A 454 49.85 -21.49 -14.35
CA ASP A 454 50.98 -22.38 -14.63
C ASP A 454 51.88 -22.70 -13.42
N GLY A 455 51.29 -22.76 -12.23
CA GLY A 455 51.99 -23.03 -10.97
C GLY A 455 52.58 -21.80 -10.29
N GLU A 456 52.67 -20.66 -10.99
CA GLU A 456 53.17 -19.39 -10.45
C GLU A 456 52.05 -18.51 -9.89
N THR A 457 52.36 -17.76 -8.83
CA THR A 457 51.41 -16.83 -8.20
C THR A 457 51.50 -15.47 -8.86
N VAL A 458 50.49 -15.11 -9.64
CA VAL A 458 50.37 -13.81 -10.30
C VAL A 458 49.42 -12.92 -9.49
N ILE A 459 49.85 -11.69 -9.21
CA ILE A 459 49.05 -10.69 -8.50
C ILE A 459 48.57 -9.64 -9.50
N ILE A 460 47.25 -9.52 -9.66
CA ILE A 460 46.63 -8.60 -10.61
C ILE A 460 45.89 -7.51 -9.84
N ASP A 461 46.18 -6.24 -10.15
CA ASP A 461 45.43 -5.10 -9.59
C ASP A 461 44.07 -4.95 -10.32
N VAL A 462 42.98 -5.17 -9.59
CA VAL A 462 41.60 -5.09 -10.08
C VAL A 462 40.85 -3.89 -9.52
N THR A 463 41.54 -2.94 -8.87
CA THR A 463 40.95 -1.80 -8.14
C THR A 463 39.97 -0.99 -9.00
N LYS A 464 40.33 -0.69 -10.25
CA LYS A 464 39.50 0.10 -11.18
C LYS A 464 38.14 -0.52 -11.47
N ARG A 465 37.97 -1.83 -11.23
CA ARG A 465 36.70 -2.56 -11.45
C ARG A 465 35.76 -2.46 -10.23
N MET A 466 36.25 -1.98 -9.09
CA MET A 466 35.56 -2.04 -7.81
C MET A 466 34.84 -0.73 -7.50
N LYS A 467 33.52 -0.76 -7.64
CA LYS A 467 32.66 0.42 -7.48
C LYS A 467 32.47 0.83 -6.01
N PHE A 468 32.66 -0.09 -5.06
CA PHE A 468 32.38 0.16 -3.65
C PHE A 468 33.32 1.19 -3.01
N LEU A 469 34.57 1.31 -3.50
CA LEU A 469 35.53 2.31 -3.03
C LEU A 469 35.00 3.73 -3.29
N ASN A 470 34.63 4.03 -4.55
CA ASN A 470 34.00 5.30 -4.88
C ASN A 470 32.67 5.51 -4.14
N GLY A 471 31.91 4.43 -3.93
CA GLY A 471 30.66 4.51 -3.18
C GLY A 471 30.87 4.95 -1.73
N TRP A 472 31.88 4.42 -1.04
CA TRP A 472 32.26 4.86 0.31
C TRP A 472 32.77 6.30 0.32
N THR A 473 33.67 6.67 -0.59
CA THR A 473 34.25 8.01 -0.59
C THR A 473 33.21 9.10 -0.88
N ILE A 474 32.32 8.86 -1.84
CA ILE A 474 31.16 9.74 -2.11
C ILE A 474 30.28 9.84 -0.88
N THR A 475 29.89 8.72 -0.27
CA THR A 475 28.96 8.70 0.87
C THR A 475 29.53 9.40 2.11
N ILE A 476 30.81 9.19 2.42
CA ILE A 476 31.46 9.84 3.56
C ILE A 476 31.55 11.34 3.34
N ASN A 477 32.03 11.79 2.17
CA ASN A 477 32.17 13.21 1.92
C ASN A 477 30.81 13.91 1.78
N SER A 478 29.80 13.20 1.25
CA SER A 478 28.41 13.63 1.21
C SER A 478 27.88 13.95 2.61
N LEU A 479 28.08 13.06 3.59
CA LEU A 479 27.68 13.30 4.97
C LEU A 479 28.42 14.49 5.60
N LEU A 480 29.73 14.61 5.38
CA LEU A 480 30.53 15.72 5.90
C LEU A 480 30.06 17.06 5.35
N MET A 481 29.86 17.17 4.04
CA MET A 481 29.38 18.40 3.40
C MET A 481 27.91 18.71 3.72
N LEU A 482 27.06 17.69 3.82
CA LEU A 482 25.68 17.84 4.26
C LEU A 482 25.60 18.38 5.68
N TRP A 483 26.46 17.90 6.58
CA TRP A 483 26.53 18.42 7.93
C TRP A 483 26.79 19.92 7.92
N ASP A 484 27.71 20.41 7.11
CA ASP A 484 28.03 21.83 7.03
C ASP A 484 26.88 22.65 6.40
N ASP A 485 26.14 22.08 5.43
CA ASP A 485 25.03 22.75 4.70
C ASP A 485 23.70 22.81 5.48
N ILE A 486 23.46 21.89 6.44
CA ILE A 486 22.21 21.86 7.22
C ILE A 486 22.22 22.91 8.34
N THR A 487 21.07 23.57 8.52
CA THR A 487 20.78 24.45 9.66
C THR A 487 20.61 23.64 10.95
N LYS A 488 21.38 23.97 11.98
CA LYS A 488 21.45 23.19 13.23
C LYS A 488 20.77 23.94 14.35
N THR A 489 19.84 23.28 15.04
CA THR A 489 19.30 23.74 16.32
C THR A 489 20.25 23.37 17.47
N PRO A 490 20.12 24.00 18.65
CA PRO A 490 20.82 23.53 19.84
C PRO A 490 20.50 22.05 20.09
N ASN A 491 21.52 21.22 20.25
CA ASN A 491 21.43 19.75 20.36
C ASN A 491 21.03 18.98 19.08
N PHE A 492 21.18 19.60 17.90
CA PHE A 492 20.96 18.92 16.63
C PHE A 492 21.85 17.67 16.48
N VAL A 493 21.24 16.59 15.99
CA VAL A 493 21.92 15.33 15.70
C VAL A 493 21.36 14.71 14.43
N LEU A 494 22.23 14.08 13.64
CA LEU A 494 21.81 13.31 12.47
C LEU A 494 21.79 11.82 12.81
N CYS A 495 20.67 11.17 12.55
CA CYS A 495 20.60 9.71 12.62
C CYS A 495 20.88 9.16 11.22
N THR A 496 22.13 8.74 10.96
CA THR A 496 22.61 8.41 9.61
C THR A 496 21.93 7.21 8.98
N TYR A 497 21.31 6.33 9.78
CA TYR A 497 20.41 5.28 9.27
C TYR A 497 19.19 5.82 8.49
N ARG A 498 18.92 7.13 8.55
CA ARG A 498 17.87 7.78 7.73
C ARG A 498 18.30 8.00 6.27
N PHE A 499 19.59 7.90 5.96
CA PHE A 499 20.14 8.05 4.62
C PHE A 499 20.33 6.70 3.88
N ASN A 500 19.82 5.60 4.43
CA ASN A 500 19.89 4.28 3.81
C ASN A 500 18.57 3.88 3.13
N GLN A 501 18.60 2.77 2.40
CA GLN A 501 17.45 2.27 1.64
C GLN A 501 16.65 1.16 2.33
N ASP A 502 17.02 0.79 3.56
CA ASP A 502 16.33 -0.24 4.34
C ASP A 502 14.80 -0.04 4.39
N VAL A 503 14.34 1.21 4.49
CA VAL A 503 12.89 1.52 4.51
C VAL A 503 12.18 1.19 3.20
N LEU A 504 12.88 1.33 2.08
CA LEU A 504 12.35 1.03 0.74
C LEU A 504 12.43 -0.49 0.48
N GLU A 505 13.50 -1.16 0.90
CA GLU A 505 13.57 -2.63 0.89
C GLU A 505 12.48 -3.27 1.75
N ASN A 506 12.22 -2.73 2.94
CA ASN A 506 11.13 -3.19 3.79
C ASN A 506 9.76 -3.00 3.12
N LEU A 507 9.58 -1.90 2.37
CA LEU A 507 8.38 -1.68 1.56
C LEU A 507 8.26 -2.74 0.44
N PHE A 508 9.36 -3.10 -0.21
CA PHE A 508 9.39 -4.19 -1.19
C PHE A 508 9.01 -5.53 -0.56
N GLY A 509 9.58 -5.87 0.61
CA GLY A 509 9.15 -7.03 1.39
C GLY A 509 7.65 -7.01 1.67
N THR A 510 7.10 -5.84 2.01
CA THR A 510 5.66 -5.67 2.23
C THR A 510 4.86 -5.95 0.96
N PHE A 511 5.28 -5.46 -0.22
CA PHE A 511 4.62 -5.75 -1.49
C PHE A 511 4.64 -7.24 -1.84
N ARG A 512 5.76 -7.92 -1.60
CA ARG A 512 5.90 -9.36 -1.81
C ARG A 512 4.96 -10.17 -0.91
N ASN A 513 4.78 -9.73 0.34
CA ASN A 513 3.93 -10.42 1.31
C ASN A 513 2.42 -10.17 1.13
N GLN A 514 2.01 -9.15 0.35
CA GLN A 514 0.58 -8.86 0.13
C GLN A 514 -0.19 -10.00 -0.55
N ASN A 515 0.49 -10.86 -1.31
CA ASN A 515 -0.13 -11.91 -2.12
C ASN A 515 0.06 -13.32 -1.51
N GLY A 516 0.28 -13.41 -0.18
CA GLY A 516 0.49 -14.66 0.53
C GLY A 516 1.73 -15.41 0.04
N ASN A 517 1.54 -16.62 -0.49
CA ASN A 517 2.65 -17.45 -0.98
C ASN A 517 3.28 -16.94 -2.29
N ASN A 518 2.66 -15.98 -2.97
CA ASN A 518 3.23 -15.40 -4.20
C ASN A 518 4.17 -14.22 -3.89
N VAL A 519 5.42 -14.54 -3.59
CA VAL A 519 6.49 -13.56 -3.29
C VAL A 519 6.97 -12.76 -4.51
N ASN A 520 6.49 -13.06 -5.71
CA ASN A 520 6.84 -12.34 -6.94
C ASN A 520 5.57 -11.77 -7.61
N PRO A 521 5.13 -10.56 -7.24
CA PRO A 521 3.89 -9.99 -7.73
C PRO A 521 3.95 -9.69 -9.23
N THR A 522 2.82 -9.78 -9.91
CA THR A 522 2.62 -9.23 -11.27
C THR A 522 2.43 -7.71 -11.21
N PRO A 523 2.55 -6.97 -12.34
CA PRO A 523 2.31 -5.52 -12.36
C PRO A 523 0.97 -5.10 -11.76
N ILE A 524 -0.11 -5.82 -12.08
CA ILE A 524 -1.44 -5.52 -11.52
C ILE A 524 -1.52 -5.80 -10.00
N GLN A 525 -0.89 -6.88 -9.53
CA GLN A 525 -0.81 -7.18 -8.10
C GLN A 525 0.01 -6.14 -7.35
N PHE A 526 1.10 -5.65 -7.95
CA PHE A 526 1.89 -4.56 -7.40
C PHE A 526 1.05 -3.28 -7.29
N LEU A 527 0.34 -2.90 -8.36
CA LEU A 527 -0.53 -1.72 -8.36
C LEU A 527 -1.58 -1.79 -7.23
N TRP A 528 -2.24 -2.93 -7.06
CA TRP A 528 -3.19 -3.12 -5.97
C TRP A 528 -2.54 -3.07 -4.59
N ALA A 529 -1.34 -3.64 -4.44
CA ALA A 529 -0.58 -3.59 -3.20
C ALA A 529 -0.15 -2.14 -2.85
N PHE A 530 0.36 -1.40 -3.82
CA PHE A 530 0.70 0.02 -3.69
C PHE A 530 -0.51 0.84 -3.28
N LYS A 531 -1.64 0.66 -3.97
CA LYS A 531 -2.90 1.32 -3.65
C LYS A 531 -3.40 1.01 -2.25
N LYS A 532 -3.35 -0.26 -1.86
CA LYS A 532 -3.70 -0.70 -0.51
C LYS A 532 -2.82 -0.03 0.55
N ILE A 533 -1.50 -0.01 0.37
CA ILE A 533 -0.55 0.61 1.31
C ILE A 533 -0.79 2.12 1.41
N PHE A 534 -1.03 2.79 0.28
CA PHE A 534 -1.40 4.21 0.28
C PHE A 534 -2.62 4.49 1.17
N PHE A 535 -3.69 3.71 1.01
CA PHE A 535 -4.89 3.87 1.84
C PHE A 535 -4.66 3.56 3.31
N VAL A 536 -3.95 2.48 3.63
CA VAL A 536 -3.62 2.15 5.03
C VAL A 536 -2.84 3.30 5.67
N ASN A 537 -1.89 3.89 4.95
CA ASN A 537 -1.11 5.04 5.41
C ASN A 537 -1.94 6.33 5.51
N TYR A 538 -2.95 6.50 4.66
CA TYR A 538 -3.86 7.63 4.72
C TYR A 538 -4.85 7.51 5.90
N PHE A 539 -5.32 6.30 6.20
CA PHE A 539 -6.34 6.07 7.23
C PHE A 539 -5.82 5.91 8.65
N LYS A 540 -4.50 5.90 8.89
CA LYS A 540 -3.93 5.90 10.24
C LYS A 540 -4.27 7.22 10.92
N HIS A 541 -5.17 7.15 11.91
CA HIS A 541 -5.47 8.26 12.84
C HIS A 541 -4.43 8.30 13.95
N SER A 542 -4.00 9.49 14.38
CA SER A 542 -3.14 9.65 15.55
C SER A 542 -3.98 9.89 16.80
N GLU A 543 -3.85 9.02 17.78
CA GLU A 543 -3.89 9.37 19.20
C GLU A 543 -2.96 8.38 19.90
N GLY A 544 -1.98 8.90 20.64
CA GLY A 544 -0.75 8.20 21.04
C GLY A 544 -0.97 6.76 21.51
N SER A 545 -0.32 5.79 20.86
CA SER A 545 -0.17 4.45 21.41
C SER A 545 0.90 3.62 20.71
N ASN A 546 1.73 3.01 21.55
CA ASN A 546 2.42 1.75 21.30
C ASN A 546 1.48 0.67 20.73
N CYS A 547 2.10 -0.27 20.01
CA CYS A 547 1.70 -1.67 19.74
C CYS A 547 1.67 -2.04 18.24
N LEU A 548 2.87 -2.15 17.66
CA LEU A 548 3.46 -3.35 17.07
C LEU A 548 4.72 -2.86 16.33
N GLU A 549 5.86 -3.02 17.00
CA GLU A 549 7.20 -2.77 16.47
C GLU A 549 7.49 -3.77 15.32
N ASP A 550 6.97 -3.45 14.14
CA ASP A 550 7.53 -3.76 12.81
C ASP A 550 6.69 -3.17 11.65
N MET A 551 5.92 -2.10 11.94
CA MET A 551 5.30 -1.19 10.97
C MET A 551 5.67 0.27 11.27
N SER A 552 6.84 0.47 11.89
CA SER A 552 7.21 1.69 12.60
C SER A 552 7.17 2.92 11.69
N GLU A 553 6.15 3.72 12.00
CA GLU A 553 5.94 5.13 11.70
C GLU A 553 5.96 5.51 10.21
N ILE A 554 4.80 5.30 9.59
CA ILE A 554 4.39 6.00 8.39
C ILE A 554 3.40 7.08 8.85
N LEU A 555 3.93 8.31 8.97
CA LEU A 555 3.24 9.56 9.34
C LEU A 555 2.44 9.50 10.63
N THR A 556 3.13 9.36 11.77
CA THR A 556 2.55 9.55 13.10
C THR A 556 3.29 10.63 13.86
N THR A 557 3.02 11.88 13.50
CA THR A 557 3.07 13.01 14.44
C THR A 557 2.19 14.12 13.87
N ILE A 558 0.87 14.01 14.07
CA ILE A 558 0.06 15.24 14.11
C ILE A 558 0.53 15.93 15.37
N GLY A 559 1.32 16.99 15.20
CA GLY A 559 1.80 17.81 16.31
C GLY A 559 0.62 18.20 17.20
N GLN A 560 0.88 18.19 18.52
CA GLN A 560 -0.05 18.71 19.50
C GLN A 560 -0.55 20.11 19.08
N ILE A 561 -1.85 20.34 19.31
CA ILE A 561 -2.60 21.61 19.22
C ILE A 561 -3.30 21.84 17.87
N SER A 562 -4.53 21.31 17.75
CA SER A 562 -5.78 22.03 17.42
C SER A 562 -6.95 21.02 17.36
N PRO A 563 -8.20 21.41 17.66
CA PRO A 563 -9.34 20.49 17.57
C PRO A 563 -9.51 19.98 16.14
N PRO A 564 -10.08 18.77 15.95
CA PRO A 564 -10.24 18.20 14.62
C PRO A 564 -11.11 19.13 13.75
N LEU A 565 -10.55 19.63 12.65
CA LEU A 565 -11.31 20.24 11.57
C LEU A 565 -12.31 19.21 11.05
N SER A 566 -13.59 19.47 11.29
CA SER A 566 -14.74 18.65 10.90
C SER A 566 -15.02 18.59 9.39
N HIS A 567 -14.17 19.14 8.51
CA HIS A 567 -14.49 19.31 7.09
C HIS A 567 -13.32 19.06 6.11
N SER A 568 -12.71 17.88 6.12
CA SER A 568 -11.83 17.45 5.01
C SER A 568 -12.18 16.04 4.52
N CYS A 569 -13.41 15.85 4.05
CA CYS A 569 -13.86 14.64 3.34
C CYS A 569 -13.52 14.72 1.84
N VAL A 570 -12.24 14.66 1.47
CA VAL A 570 -11.83 14.53 0.05
C VAL A 570 -12.30 13.19 -0.55
N LEU A 571 -12.45 12.16 0.29
CA LEU A 571 -12.78 10.79 -0.17
C LEU A 571 -14.26 10.43 -0.17
N PHE A 572 -15.11 11.19 0.53
CA PHE A 572 -16.50 10.84 0.77
C PHE A 572 -17.45 12.02 0.52
N PRO A 573 -17.59 12.51 -0.72
CA PRO A 573 -18.66 13.46 -1.04
C PRO A 573 -20.02 12.78 -0.83
N GLU A 574 -20.95 13.51 -0.19
CA GLU A 574 -22.36 13.11 -0.10
C GLU A 574 -22.96 12.99 -1.50
N LYS A 575 -23.76 11.94 -1.71
CA LYS A 575 -24.37 11.66 -3.02
C LYS A 575 -25.81 12.17 -3.07
N SER A 576 -26.10 12.95 -4.11
CA SER A 576 -27.43 13.15 -4.68
C SER A 576 -28.10 11.81 -5.05
N PRO A 577 -29.44 11.76 -5.08
CA PRO A 577 -30.21 10.52 -5.24
C PRO A 577 -29.90 9.83 -6.58
N PHE A 578 -29.72 8.50 -6.50
CA PHE A 578 -29.48 7.64 -7.65
C PHE A 578 -30.74 7.53 -8.53
N ASN A 579 -30.63 7.91 -9.81
CA ASN A 579 -31.56 7.45 -10.83
C ASN A 579 -31.22 6.01 -11.23
N PHE A 580 -32.22 5.13 -11.18
CA PHE A 580 -32.15 3.80 -11.76
C PHE A 580 -32.17 3.93 -13.28
N CYS A 581 -31.12 3.48 -13.97
CA CYS A 581 -31.20 3.22 -15.41
C CYS A 581 -31.72 1.80 -15.62
N ASN A 582 -32.87 1.71 -16.28
CA ASN A 582 -33.38 0.46 -16.83
C ASN A 582 -32.40 -0.09 -17.87
N LEU A 583 -32.21 -1.42 -17.87
CA LEU A 583 -31.44 -2.13 -18.88
C LEU A 583 -31.98 -1.78 -20.28
N LYS A 584 -31.16 -1.12 -21.09
CA LYS A 584 -31.36 -1.04 -22.54
C LYS A 584 -30.57 -2.15 -23.19
N ILE A 585 -31.26 -2.99 -23.95
CA ILE A 585 -30.65 -3.89 -24.94
C ILE A 585 -30.13 -2.98 -26.06
N GLY A 586 -28.82 -3.01 -26.31
CA GLY A 586 -28.14 -2.15 -27.29
C GLY A 586 -27.11 -1.19 -26.69
N THR A 587 -26.22 -1.65 -25.82
CA THR A 587 -25.09 -0.82 -25.35
C THR A 587 -23.99 -0.78 -26.42
N THR A 588 -23.68 0.42 -26.91
CA THR A 588 -22.59 0.71 -27.88
C THR A 588 -21.18 0.54 -27.30
N ASP A 589 -21.07 0.23 -26.01
CA ASP A 589 -19.78 0.08 -25.32
C ASP A 589 -19.40 -1.40 -25.17
N TYR A 590 -18.32 -1.82 -25.83
CA TYR A 590 -17.83 -3.21 -25.76
C TYR A 590 -17.44 -3.65 -24.33
N ARG A 591 -17.24 -2.70 -23.40
CA ARG A 591 -16.96 -2.96 -21.99
C ARG A 591 -18.17 -3.50 -21.23
N GLU A 592 -19.38 -3.15 -21.67
CA GLU A 592 -20.65 -3.54 -21.06
C GLU A 592 -21.30 -4.76 -21.75
N LEU A 593 -20.50 -5.55 -22.47
CA LEU A 593 -20.99 -6.74 -23.17
C LEU A 593 -21.39 -7.83 -22.17
N ASN A 594 -22.69 -8.07 -22.04
CA ASN A 594 -23.26 -9.18 -21.29
C ASN A 594 -23.22 -10.44 -22.16
N PHE A 595 -22.52 -11.47 -21.72
CA PHE A 595 -22.62 -12.78 -22.37
C PHE A 595 -24.01 -13.36 -22.06
N PRO A 596 -24.81 -13.69 -23.07
CA PRO A 596 -26.06 -14.40 -22.84
C PRO A 596 -25.76 -15.72 -22.13
N ALA A 597 -26.62 -16.12 -21.19
CA ALA A 597 -26.58 -17.44 -20.59
C ALA A 597 -26.66 -18.52 -21.69
N GLN A 598 -26.18 -19.74 -21.42
CA GLN A 598 -26.29 -20.85 -22.38
C GLN A 598 -27.73 -20.92 -22.93
N ASN A 599 -27.85 -20.90 -24.26
CA ASN A 599 -29.11 -20.96 -25.03
C ASN A 599 -30.02 -19.70 -25.00
N ALA A 600 -29.53 -18.53 -24.58
CA ALA A 600 -30.34 -17.30 -24.55
C ALA A 600 -30.35 -16.48 -25.85
N ILE A 601 -29.57 -16.85 -26.88
CA ILE A 601 -29.65 -16.22 -28.22
C ILE A 601 -30.61 -17.05 -29.07
N THR A 602 -31.82 -16.56 -29.29
CA THR A 602 -32.72 -17.06 -30.33
C THR A 602 -32.21 -16.58 -31.68
N PHE A 603 -31.70 -17.52 -32.49
CA PHE A 603 -31.28 -17.25 -33.87
C PHE A 603 -32.49 -17.38 -34.80
N CYS A 604 -32.65 -16.44 -35.73
CA CYS A 604 -33.65 -16.61 -36.79
C CYS A 604 -33.18 -17.66 -37.82
N ASP A 605 -34.13 -18.25 -38.55
CA ASP A 605 -33.85 -19.28 -39.54
C ASP A 605 -32.87 -18.82 -40.63
N ILE A 606 -32.89 -17.53 -40.98
CA ILE A 606 -31.96 -16.92 -41.95
C ILE A 606 -30.52 -17.00 -41.44
N CYS A 607 -30.27 -16.63 -40.18
CA CYS A 607 -28.94 -16.72 -39.56
C CYS A 607 -28.48 -18.18 -39.41
N LEU A 608 -29.39 -19.09 -39.06
CA LEU A 608 -29.09 -20.52 -38.93
C LEU A 608 -28.74 -21.15 -40.29
N ASN A 609 -29.45 -20.79 -41.35
CA ASN A 609 -29.19 -21.26 -42.71
C ASN A 609 -27.90 -20.67 -43.27
N TYR A 610 -27.61 -19.40 -42.98
CA TYR A 610 -26.34 -18.76 -43.34
C TYR A 610 -25.15 -19.43 -42.64
N ALA A 611 -25.26 -19.75 -41.35
CA ALA A 611 -24.21 -20.45 -40.60
C ALA A 611 -23.98 -21.91 -41.05
N LYS A 612 -24.94 -22.52 -41.74
CA LYS A 612 -24.87 -23.91 -42.25
C LYS A 612 -24.58 -23.99 -43.76
N HIS A 613 -24.35 -22.86 -44.42
CA HIS A 613 -24.35 -22.76 -45.88
C HIS A 613 -23.15 -23.44 -46.57
N GLN A 614 -22.05 -23.70 -45.86
CA GLN A 614 -20.81 -24.20 -46.45
C GLN A 614 -20.43 -25.58 -45.88
N GLN A 615 -20.41 -26.60 -46.75
CA GLN A 615 -20.08 -28.00 -46.39
C GLN A 615 -18.82 -28.56 -47.10
N LYS A 616 -18.20 -27.79 -48.01
CA LYS A 616 -17.01 -28.23 -48.77
C LYS A 616 -15.83 -27.30 -48.52
N LEU A 617 -14.65 -27.88 -48.33
CA LEU A 617 -13.37 -27.19 -48.07
C LEU A 617 -12.40 -27.42 -49.24
N ASP A 618 -11.73 -26.35 -49.66
CA ASP A 618 -10.47 -26.38 -50.40
C ASP A 618 -9.30 -26.16 -49.42
N GLN A 619 -8.18 -26.84 -49.64
CA GLN A 619 -7.02 -26.92 -48.72
C GLN A 619 -6.27 -25.58 -48.57
N SER A 620 -6.54 -24.63 -49.46
CA SER A 620 -5.89 -23.31 -49.54
C SER A 620 -6.38 -22.30 -48.46
N PHE A 621 -7.46 -22.61 -47.73
CA PHE A 621 -8.21 -21.62 -46.92
C PHE A 621 -7.99 -21.63 -45.39
N LEU A 622 -7.04 -22.40 -44.84
CA LEU A 622 -7.05 -22.70 -43.39
C LEU A 622 -5.89 -22.08 -42.58
N PHE A 623 -6.19 -20.97 -41.88
CA PHE A 623 -5.29 -20.34 -40.90
C PHE A 623 -5.47 -20.84 -39.45
N THR A 624 -6.16 -21.96 -39.23
CA THR A 624 -6.39 -22.49 -37.87
C THR A 624 -6.07 -23.97 -37.80
N TYR A 625 -4.95 -24.29 -37.15
CA TYR A 625 -4.76 -25.58 -36.48
C TYR A 625 -5.82 -25.70 -35.37
N PHE A 626 -7.08 -25.93 -35.72
CA PHE A 626 -7.99 -26.59 -34.79
C PHE A 626 -7.42 -28.00 -34.58
N LYS A 627 -7.26 -28.42 -33.32
CA LYS A 627 -7.06 -29.85 -33.03
C LYS A 627 -8.32 -30.56 -33.54
N SER A 628 -8.26 -31.09 -34.74
CA SER A 628 -9.28 -31.99 -35.26
C SER A 628 -9.23 -33.25 -34.39
N TYR A 629 -10.36 -33.58 -33.77
CA TYR A 629 -10.57 -34.95 -33.31
C TYR A 629 -11.07 -35.68 -34.54
N GLU A 630 -10.25 -36.57 -35.11
CA GLU A 630 -10.69 -37.44 -36.20
C GLU A 630 -11.89 -38.25 -35.71
N THR A 631 -13.04 -38.02 -36.35
CA THR A 631 -14.20 -38.90 -36.21
C THR A 631 -14.19 -39.90 -37.37
N ALA A 632 -14.91 -41.01 -37.21
CA ALA A 632 -14.97 -42.13 -38.15
C ALA A 632 -15.37 -41.78 -39.60
N ASN A 633 -15.77 -40.53 -39.89
CA ASN A 633 -16.24 -40.06 -41.19
C ASN A 633 -15.18 -39.29 -42.01
N HIS A 634 -13.91 -39.25 -41.59
CA HIS A 634 -12.82 -38.56 -42.32
C HIS A 634 -13.11 -37.08 -42.69
N SER A 635 -14.01 -36.40 -41.97
CA SER A 635 -14.13 -34.95 -42.09
C SER A 635 -13.10 -34.31 -41.16
N ASN A 636 -12.26 -33.43 -41.70
CA ASN A 636 -11.21 -32.72 -40.94
C ASN A 636 -11.76 -31.90 -39.76
N TYR A 637 -13.09 -31.74 -39.62
CA TYR A 637 -13.75 -30.85 -38.66
C TYR A 637 -14.93 -31.47 -37.89
N GLY A 638 -15.23 -32.76 -38.07
CA GLY A 638 -16.32 -33.43 -37.34
C GLY A 638 -17.68 -32.74 -37.51
N ASN A 639 -18.33 -32.39 -36.38
CA ASN A 639 -19.64 -31.72 -36.29
C ASN A 639 -19.55 -30.18 -36.20
N LEU A 640 -18.40 -29.57 -36.52
CA LEU A 640 -18.23 -28.10 -36.46
C LEU A 640 -18.79 -27.44 -37.73
N ASN A 641 -19.47 -26.29 -37.56
CA ASN A 641 -19.95 -25.49 -38.69
C ASN A 641 -18.81 -24.66 -39.29
N VAL A 642 -18.71 -24.67 -40.62
CA VAL A 642 -17.77 -23.83 -41.37
C VAL A 642 -18.48 -22.52 -41.73
N PRO A 643 -17.89 -21.34 -41.41
CA PRO A 643 -18.51 -20.07 -41.74
C PRO A 643 -18.46 -19.78 -43.25
N PRO A 644 -19.42 -19.02 -43.80
CA PRO A 644 -19.39 -18.52 -45.18
C PRO A 644 -18.14 -17.70 -45.55
N ASP A 645 -17.66 -17.79 -46.79
CA ASP A 645 -16.48 -17.06 -47.29
C ASP A 645 -16.55 -15.54 -47.08
N ASN A 646 -17.72 -14.93 -47.27
CA ASN A 646 -17.89 -13.49 -47.05
C ASN A 646 -17.75 -13.10 -45.56
N PHE A 647 -18.23 -13.94 -44.63
CA PHE A 647 -18.03 -13.75 -43.20
C PHE A 647 -16.56 -13.97 -42.82
N PHE A 648 -15.92 -14.98 -43.39
CA PHE A 648 -14.51 -15.27 -43.18
C PHE A 648 -13.63 -14.10 -43.64
N ASN A 649 -13.84 -13.59 -44.86
CA ASN A 649 -13.13 -12.43 -45.39
C ASN A 649 -13.34 -11.17 -44.53
N PHE A 650 -14.56 -10.95 -44.02
CA PHE A 650 -14.83 -9.87 -43.08
C PHE A 650 -13.99 -10.00 -41.80
N ILE A 651 -13.99 -11.18 -41.15
CA ILE A 651 -13.20 -11.40 -39.93
C ILE A 651 -11.69 -11.27 -40.20
N ASN A 652 -11.20 -11.70 -41.37
CA ASN A 652 -9.80 -11.51 -41.76
C ASN A 652 -9.44 -10.03 -41.90
N GLN A 653 -10.28 -9.22 -42.54
CA GLN A 653 -10.08 -7.77 -42.59
C GLN A 653 -10.04 -7.14 -41.20
N LEU A 654 -10.91 -7.59 -40.28
CA LEU A 654 -10.85 -7.14 -38.88
C LEU A 654 -9.52 -7.51 -38.22
N ASP A 655 -8.99 -8.71 -38.51
CA ASP A 655 -7.74 -9.21 -37.94
C ASP A 655 -6.50 -8.53 -38.51
N GLU A 656 -6.49 -8.20 -39.79
CA GLU A 656 -5.44 -7.39 -40.40
C GLU A 656 -5.35 -6.01 -39.73
N ILE A 657 -6.50 -5.33 -39.59
CA ILE A 657 -6.58 -4.04 -38.88
C ILE A 657 -6.11 -4.21 -37.44
N PHE A 658 -6.55 -5.26 -36.74
CA PHE A 658 -6.14 -5.51 -35.36
C PHE A 658 -4.64 -5.76 -35.25
N ILE A 659 -4.05 -6.62 -36.08
CA ILE A 659 -2.64 -7.01 -36.01
C ILE A 659 -1.72 -5.81 -36.26
N ILE A 660 -2.04 -4.97 -37.24
CA ILE A 660 -1.25 -3.79 -37.58
C ILE A 660 -1.30 -2.77 -36.44
N ASN A 661 -2.47 -2.55 -35.85
CA ASN A 661 -2.68 -1.44 -34.92
C ASN A 661 -2.48 -1.83 -33.44
N PHE A 662 -2.67 -3.10 -33.06
CA PHE A 662 -2.62 -3.52 -31.65
C PHE A 662 -1.28 -3.22 -30.97
N PRO A 663 -0.09 -3.50 -31.55
CA PRO A 663 1.18 -3.19 -30.89
C PRO A 663 1.38 -1.70 -30.60
N ILE A 664 0.84 -0.83 -31.47
CA ILE A 664 0.93 0.63 -31.34
C ILE A 664 -0.07 1.11 -30.28
N LEU A 665 -1.31 0.64 -30.35
CA LEU A 665 -2.39 1.09 -29.47
C LEU A 665 -2.35 0.47 -28.07
N ALA A 666 -1.74 -0.70 -27.90
CA ALA A 666 -1.75 -1.46 -26.65
C ALA A 666 -1.08 -0.75 -25.46
N VAL A 667 -0.18 0.19 -25.73
CA VAL A 667 0.51 0.99 -24.70
C VAL A 667 -0.27 2.24 -24.29
N GLU A 668 -1.32 2.57 -25.03
CA GLU A 668 -2.11 3.78 -24.84
C GLU A 668 -3.33 3.54 -23.94
N GLU A 669 -4.02 4.63 -23.58
CA GLU A 669 -5.33 4.55 -22.94
C GLU A 669 -6.43 4.40 -24.00
N ASN A 670 -7.55 3.78 -23.59
CA ASN A 670 -8.71 3.50 -24.43
C ASN A 670 -8.40 2.57 -25.61
N VAL A 671 -7.58 1.53 -25.36
CA VAL A 671 -7.07 0.60 -26.38
C VAL A 671 -8.21 -0.05 -27.17
N GLY A 672 -9.19 -0.64 -26.46
CA GLY A 672 -10.32 -1.32 -27.06
C GLY A 672 -11.23 -0.36 -27.81
N ARG A 673 -11.46 0.86 -27.29
CA ARG A 673 -12.25 1.88 -28.01
C ARG A 673 -11.55 2.32 -29.30
N LYS A 674 -10.24 2.56 -29.28
CA LYS A 674 -9.48 2.95 -30.47
C LYS A 674 -9.48 1.86 -31.53
N LEU A 675 -9.27 0.60 -31.12
CA LEU A 675 -9.35 -0.55 -32.04
C LEU A 675 -10.76 -0.73 -32.61
N LYS A 676 -11.78 -0.54 -31.78
CA LYS A 676 -13.17 -0.58 -32.23
C LYS A 676 -13.43 0.48 -33.30
N ASN A 677 -13.06 1.73 -33.05
CA ASN A 677 -13.25 2.81 -34.03
C ASN A 677 -12.60 2.52 -35.39
N LEU A 678 -11.47 1.80 -35.42
CA LEU A 678 -10.82 1.39 -36.67
C LEU A 678 -11.62 0.30 -37.41
N ILE A 679 -12.19 -0.65 -36.65
CA ILE A 679 -12.97 -1.77 -37.17
C ILE A 679 -14.41 -1.38 -37.52
N ASP A 680 -14.95 -0.32 -36.91
CA ASP A 680 -16.30 0.16 -37.19
C ASP A 680 -16.48 0.55 -38.67
N ASN A 681 -15.41 1.01 -39.33
CA ASN A 681 -15.40 1.40 -40.74
C ASN A 681 -15.39 0.23 -41.73
N VAL A 682 -15.26 -1.03 -41.27
CA VAL A 682 -15.25 -2.19 -42.17
C VAL A 682 -16.69 -2.53 -42.58
N PRO A 683 -17.02 -2.46 -43.88
CA PRO A 683 -18.36 -2.78 -44.37
C PRO A 683 -18.60 -4.29 -44.29
N PHE A 684 -19.80 -4.68 -43.88
CA PHE A 684 -20.25 -6.06 -43.91
C PHE A 684 -21.77 -6.11 -44.07
N GLU A 685 -22.23 -6.84 -45.08
CA GLU A 685 -23.64 -7.07 -45.32
C GLU A 685 -23.99 -8.51 -44.93
N HIS A 686 -24.85 -8.65 -43.91
CA HIS A 686 -25.38 -9.93 -43.48
C HIS A 686 -26.77 -10.14 -44.10
N PRO A 687 -27.13 -11.36 -44.58
CA PRO A 687 -28.43 -11.63 -45.20
C PRO A 687 -29.64 -11.46 -44.25
N CYS A 688 -29.41 -11.22 -42.96
CA CYS A 688 -30.44 -10.92 -41.98
C CYS A 688 -30.28 -9.49 -41.47
N ASN A 689 -31.31 -8.66 -41.66
CA ASN A 689 -31.36 -7.27 -41.20
C ASN A 689 -31.34 -7.13 -39.67
N ASN A 690 -31.69 -8.20 -38.93
CA ASN A 690 -31.68 -8.22 -37.47
C ASN A 690 -30.36 -8.76 -36.88
N PHE A 691 -29.34 -8.97 -37.72
CA PHE A 691 -28.04 -9.41 -37.25
C PHE A 691 -27.33 -8.29 -36.48
N ASP A 692 -26.99 -8.54 -35.22
CA ASP A 692 -26.33 -7.57 -34.37
C ASP A 692 -24.83 -7.46 -34.69
N LEU A 693 -24.51 -6.71 -35.74
CA LEU A 693 -23.15 -6.44 -36.19
C LEU A 693 -22.34 -5.71 -35.12
N GLU A 694 -22.99 -4.86 -34.34
CA GLU A 694 -22.39 -4.09 -33.26
C GLU A 694 -21.94 -5.00 -32.11
N PHE A 695 -22.79 -5.94 -31.70
CA PHE A 695 -22.41 -6.99 -30.74
C PHE A 695 -21.25 -7.84 -31.26
N LEU A 696 -21.24 -8.23 -32.54
CA LEU A 696 -20.16 -9.00 -33.14
C LEU A 696 -18.82 -8.24 -33.07
N LYS A 697 -18.79 -6.96 -33.51
CA LYS A 697 -17.58 -6.12 -33.47
C LYS A 697 -17.09 -5.96 -32.03
N ASN A 698 -17.99 -5.68 -31.08
CA ASN A 698 -17.67 -5.57 -29.66
C ASN A 698 -17.11 -6.87 -29.07
N LEU A 699 -17.70 -8.01 -29.42
CA LEU A 699 -17.25 -9.34 -29.00
C LEU A 699 -15.86 -9.67 -29.59
N TYR A 700 -15.67 -9.38 -30.88
CA TYR A 700 -14.41 -9.57 -31.59
C TYR A 700 -13.27 -8.83 -30.89
N ILE A 701 -13.42 -7.52 -30.65
CA ILE A 701 -12.41 -6.71 -29.94
C ILE A 701 -12.06 -7.31 -28.59
N ARG A 702 -13.08 -7.62 -27.78
CA ARG A 702 -12.90 -8.15 -26.42
C ARG A 702 -12.16 -9.49 -26.42
N LEU A 703 -12.52 -10.40 -27.32
CA LEU A 703 -11.87 -11.71 -27.46
C LEU A 703 -10.45 -11.56 -28.01
N ARG A 704 -10.22 -10.73 -29.03
CA ARG A 704 -8.90 -10.59 -29.65
C ARG A 704 -7.89 -9.93 -28.73
N ILE A 705 -8.28 -8.92 -27.94
CA ILE A 705 -7.41 -8.37 -26.88
C ILE A 705 -7.07 -9.46 -25.86
N TYR A 706 -8.07 -10.20 -25.38
CA TYR A 706 -7.87 -11.27 -24.41
C TYR A 706 -6.92 -12.36 -24.91
N TYR A 707 -7.13 -12.87 -26.14
CA TYR A 707 -6.29 -13.90 -26.72
C TYR A 707 -4.87 -13.41 -27.02
N SER A 708 -4.72 -12.18 -27.50
CA SER A 708 -3.40 -11.58 -27.77
C SER A 708 -2.60 -11.44 -26.48
N ILE A 709 -3.21 -10.93 -25.41
CA ILE A 709 -2.57 -10.81 -24.09
C ILE A 709 -2.24 -12.19 -23.51
N ASN A 710 -3.14 -13.16 -23.65
CA ASN A 710 -2.86 -14.53 -23.18
C ASN A 710 -1.72 -15.18 -23.97
N LYS A 711 -1.63 -14.97 -25.28
CA LYS A 711 -0.53 -15.45 -26.11
C LYS A 711 0.80 -14.82 -25.66
N LEU A 712 0.86 -13.49 -25.55
CA LEU A 712 2.03 -12.79 -25.03
C LEU A 712 2.45 -13.30 -23.64
N ASN A 713 1.48 -13.50 -22.74
CA ASN A 713 1.74 -14.04 -21.41
C ASN A 713 2.30 -15.47 -21.42
N LYS A 714 1.83 -16.33 -22.34
CA LYS A 714 2.35 -17.69 -22.52
C LYS A 714 3.78 -17.66 -23.08
N ASP A 715 4.01 -16.85 -24.10
CA ASP A 715 5.33 -16.71 -24.73
C ASP A 715 6.38 -16.24 -23.71
N MET A 716 6.01 -15.31 -22.83
CA MET A 716 6.87 -14.85 -21.73
C MET A 716 7.15 -15.91 -20.66
N SER A 717 6.25 -16.88 -20.47
CA SER A 717 6.42 -17.96 -19.50
C SER A 717 7.31 -19.10 -20.00
N LEU A 718 7.50 -19.23 -21.32
CA LEU A 718 8.32 -20.28 -21.94
C LEU A 718 9.82 -19.94 -21.91
N ILE A 719 10.18 -18.67 -21.70
CA ILE A 719 11.57 -18.23 -21.57
C ILE A 719 12.14 -18.75 -20.23
N GLY A 720 12.86 -19.86 -20.28
CA GLY A 720 13.55 -20.44 -19.13
C GLY A 720 14.60 -19.49 -18.57
N ARG A 721 14.30 -18.79 -17.47
CA ARG A 721 15.31 -18.03 -16.72
C ARG A 721 16.06 -18.96 -15.76
N LYS A 722 17.33 -19.25 -16.06
CA LYS A 722 18.26 -19.79 -15.06
C LYS A 722 18.31 -18.82 -13.87
N HIS A 723 18.27 -19.32 -12.63
CA HIS A 723 18.41 -18.53 -11.40
C HIS A 723 17.27 -17.56 -11.03
N ARG A 724 16.03 -17.80 -11.44
CA ARG A 724 14.84 -16.97 -11.13
C ARG A 724 14.72 -16.48 -9.68
N LYS A 725 15.06 -17.30 -8.67
CA LYS A 725 15.01 -16.90 -7.25
C LYS A 725 16.09 -15.88 -6.87
N LEU A 726 17.27 -15.93 -7.49
CA LEU A 726 18.33 -14.94 -7.27
C LEU A 726 17.95 -13.61 -7.89
N ASP A 727 17.41 -13.60 -9.12
CA ASP A 727 16.94 -12.37 -9.78
C ASP A 727 15.85 -11.66 -8.97
N ILE A 728 14.91 -12.45 -8.42
CA ILE A 728 13.83 -11.93 -7.56
C ILE A 728 14.40 -11.22 -6.34
N LEU A 729 15.46 -11.76 -5.76
CA LEU A 729 16.03 -11.25 -4.52
C LEU A 729 17.17 -10.27 -4.76
N TYR A 730 17.62 -10.01 -6.00
CA TYR A 730 18.87 -9.29 -6.31
C TYR A 730 19.01 -7.91 -5.64
N HIS A 731 17.89 -7.25 -5.40
CA HIS A 731 17.75 -5.99 -4.67
C HIS A 731 18.04 -6.08 -3.16
N LEU A 732 18.07 -7.29 -2.57
CA LEU A 732 18.48 -7.54 -1.17
C LEU A 732 20.00 -7.70 -1.09
#